data_AF-A0A9P5Z4E0-F1
#
_entry.id   AF-A0A9P5Z4E0-F1
#
_cell.length_a   1.000
_cell.length_b   1.000
_cell.length_c   1.000
_cell.angle_alpha   90.00
_cell.angle_beta   90.00
_cell.angle_gamma   90.00
#
_symmetry.space_group_name_H-M   'P 1'
#
loop_
_entity.id
_entity.type
_entity.pdbx_description
1 polymer ?
#
loop_
_entity_poly.entity_id
_entity_poly.type
_entity_poly.pdbx_seq_one_letter_code
_entity_poly.pdbx_strand_id
1 'polypeptide(L)'
;MPAPINGGRAKSKKSKARGGNASSSRPAVADGVYVVDIDNAENWDMVVNILCDYFELPDLNTRSGLKKVHLNFNTIYARIDKFYEKNLSNDRIRGAIVGIYAKMCIDALLRNKLFDKGILDKIVPLLNIDETRHLALRALNTITHHGGASVRIEIAKSGAGTISKLLRDLPDDEKVADLGISVLSHCVSAVLEGQEKPAHPTVLQSIDMVDIIKTTLETIKRPHSRPRHMLDHALELILNSTLHASSAFKAYTSSIGFLVAGMRSKDWTTRCSCLGALIRLYHVGAQEDTKYIDPNRFMAAIQRGVPPHLADLQIDYGMFRCETYLTLSCTAEFQKIMMDTAGTHDLYALGLKEVELLLKTEFAIADGCFQADDPKTGRREFVDVGLPFKMWRDSLPHCARAIREKKKAKEEDLADILDIKYAIMQHRIPDAVTIAKRGILRNPEQAYFYYAITLSADTVQGLRAAKKGLKCKTITPFVKYQLMQRAVQHAGDMGIRMLQESQEVGNKKWEEGIAFLASAFDDAKAYVAGAPPDNRHMMNVGYWFVLLTFVLSEELNPDLRELQKPLERLKTADQFSEFFFGVPPKTNLRLAQQAAVKYYASGVREFSRVFAEMDRIKLSGHDEAELKINPEKIEDDLATWLEGMRLDDGTLEPSTRCGNYSDRPKVMFENVTLYRCSWCGNPSAALKKCGGCEKTRYCDSGCQKLHWSEHKKTCKN
;
A
#
# COMPACT_ATOMS: atom_id res chain seq x y z
N MET A 1 -48.64 -67.32 37.06
CA MET A 1 -47.46 -68.06 36.56
C MET A 1 -46.62 -67.12 35.68
N PRO A 2 -45.28 -67.18 35.69
CA PRO A 2 -44.47 -66.03 36.15
C PRO A 2 -43.52 -65.34 35.14
N ALA A 3 -43.18 -64.07 35.48
CA ALA A 3 -41.95 -63.27 35.26
C ALA A 3 -41.56 -62.85 33.81
N PRO A 4 -40.66 -61.83 33.56
CA PRO A 4 -39.72 -61.12 34.46
C PRO A 4 -39.45 -59.58 34.27
N ILE A 5 -39.04 -58.93 35.38
CA ILE A 5 -37.83 -58.08 35.64
C ILE A 5 -37.48 -56.84 34.76
N ASN A 6 -37.37 -55.63 35.38
CA ASN A 6 -36.12 -54.85 35.46
C ASN A 6 -36.21 -53.58 36.35
N GLY A 7 -35.16 -53.33 37.14
CA GLY A 7 -35.10 -52.34 38.22
C GLY A 7 -34.43 -51.01 37.86
N GLY A 8 -34.99 -49.92 38.38
CA GLY A 8 -34.38 -48.60 38.44
C GLY A 8 -33.97 -48.24 39.87
N ARG A 9 -32.74 -47.75 40.07
CA ARG A 9 -32.26 -47.20 41.33
C ARG A 9 -32.25 -45.68 41.28
N ALA A 10 -33.22 -45.05 41.94
CA ALA A 10 -33.21 -43.63 42.29
C ALA A 10 -32.40 -43.44 43.59
N LYS A 11 -31.49 -42.45 43.62
CA LYS A 11 -30.77 -42.02 44.83
C LYS A 11 -31.42 -40.79 45.45
N SER A 12 -31.47 -40.81 46.77
CA SER A 12 -32.21 -39.96 47.67
C SER A 12 -31.66 -38.54 47.84
N LYS A 13 -32.58 -37.59 48.03
CA LYS A 13 -32.35 -36.23 48.53
C LYS A 13 -31.75 -36.26 49.94
N LYS A 14 -30.69 -35.48 50.18
CA LYS A 14 -30.31 -34.99 51.51
C LYS A 14 -30.29 -33.47 51.53
N SER A 15 -30.72 -32.96 52.67
CA SER A 15 -31.20 -31.61 52.96
C SER A 15 -30.11 -30.54 53.10
N LYS A 16 -30.55 -29.31 52.81
CA LYS A 16 -29.94 -28.00 53.12
C LYS A 16 -29.19 -27.94 54.45
N ALA A 17 -27.96 -27.40 54.41
CA ALA A 17 -27.39 -26.60 55.48
C ALA A 17 -27.22 -25.18 54.96
N ARG A 18 -27.83 -24.22 55.66
CA ARG A 18 -27.87 -22.79 55.36
C ARG A 18 -26.66 -22.16 56.07
N GLY A 19 -25.55 -21.95 55.36
CA GLY A 19 -24.41 -21.18 55.85
C GLY A 19 -24.62 -19.69 55.52
N GLY A 20 -24.67 -18.85 56.54
CA GLY A 20 -24.98 -17.42 56.43
C GLY A 20 -23.94 -16.63 55.64
N ASN A 21 -24.43 -15.66 54.87
CA ASN A 21 -23.63 -14.58 54.33
C ASN A 21 -23.10 -13.72 55.48
N ALA A 22 -21.81 -13.86 55.81
CA ALA A 22 -21.10 -12.85 56.57
C ALA A 22 -20.59 -11.78 55.58
N SER A 23 -21.23 -10.62 55.59
CA SER A 23 -20.69 -9.40 54.99
C SER A 23 -19.45 -8.99 55.79
N SER A 24 -18.26 -9.31 55.27
CA SER A 24 -17.00 -8.79 55.79
C SER A 24 -16.86 -7.31 55.41
N SER A 25 -17.32 -6.41 56.28
CA SER A 25 -16.84 -5.04 56.34
C SER A 25 -15.41 -5.06 56.93
N ARG A 26 -14.38 -4.91 56.09
CA ARG A 26 -13.00 -4.70 56.56
C ARG A 26 -12.93 -3.37 57.33
N PRO A 27 -12.26 -3.31 58.50
CA PRO A 27 -12.10 -2.10 59.27
C PRO A 27 -11.08 -1.16 58.60
N ALA A 28 -11.33 0.16 58.67
CA ALA A 28 -10.52 1.24 58.08
C ALA A 28 -9.03 1.25 58.49
N VAL A 29 -8.64 0.48 59.51
CA VAL A 29 -7.27 0.37 60.02
C VAL A 29 -6.37 -0.42 59.06
N ALA A 30 -6.92 -1.36 58.28
CA ALA A 30 -6.14 -2.12 57.30
C ALA A 30 -5.71 -1.25 56.11
N ASP A 31 -6.54 -0.29 55.68
CA ASP A 31 -6.23 0.58 54.53
C ASP A 31 -5.01 1.46 54.82
N GLY A 32 -4.78 1.89 56.06
CA GLY A 32 -3.63 2.72 56.44
C GLY A 32 -2.27 1.99 56.37
N VAL A 33 -2.24 0.69 56.63
CA VAL A 33 -0.99 -0.12 56.59
C VAL A 33 -0.51 -0.28 55.16
N TYR A 34 -1.41 -0.62 54.23
CA TYR A 34 -1.06 -0.78 52.82
C TYR A 34 -0.72 0.54 52.13
N VAL A 35 -1.30 1.67 52.55
CA VAL A 35 -0.92 3.00 52.04
C VAL A 35 0.54 3.30 52.38
N VAL A 36 0.97 3.01 53.62
CA VAL A 36 2.36 3.18 54.06
C VAL A 36 3.31 2.25 53.30
N ASP A 37 2.94 0.98 53.07
CA ASP A 37 3.75 0.04 52.28
C ASP A 37 3.86 0.45 50.80
N ILE A 38 2.80 1.03 50.24
CA ILE A 38 2.78 1.56 48.87
C ILE A 38 3.70 2.77 48.75
N ASP A 39 3.62 3.71 49.69
CA ASP A 39 4.42 4.94 49.71
C ASP A 39 5.92 4.63 49.89
N ASN A 40 6.25 3.54 50.59
CA ASN A 40 7.63 3.06 50.83
C ASN A 40 8.21 2.16 49.73
N ALA A 41 7.42 1.71 48.74
CA ALA A 41 7.91 0.81 47.70
C ALA A 41 8.91 1.51 46.75
N GLU A 42 9.89 0.78 46.20
CA GLU A 42 10.91 1.41 45.34
C GLU A 42 10.51 1.48 43.86
N ASN A 43 9.61 0.60 43.40
CA ASN A 43 9.21 0.54 41.99
C ASN A 43 7.73 0.18 41.79
N TRP A 44 7.21 0.49 40.60
CA TRP A 44 5.81 0.28 40.24
C TRP A 44 5.38 -1.19 40.25
N ASP A 45 6.27 -2.14 39.96
CA ASP A 45 5.92 -3.56 39.98
C ASP A 45 5.64 -4.06 41.41
N MET A 46 6.40 -3.58 42.39
CA MET A 46 6.14 -3.81 43.81
C MET A 46 4.80 -3.21 44.23
N VAL A 47 4.53 -1.94 43.89
CA VAL A 47 3.25 -1.29 44.23
C VAL A 47 2.06 -2.04 43.63
N VAL A 48 2.16 -2.45 42.36
CA VAL A 48 1.13 -3.23 41.68
C VAL A 48 0.94 -4.58 42.34
N ASN A 49 2.01 -5.27 42.73
CA ASN A 49 1.93 -6.57 43.40
C ASN A 49 1.32 -6.46 44.81
N ILE A 50 1.68 -5.44 45.59
CA ILE A 50 1.07 -5.14 46.90
C ILE A 50 -0.45 -4.97 46.74
N LEU A 51 -0.90 -4.21 45.74
CA LEU A 51 -2.34 -4.07 45.48
C LEU A 51 -2.98 -5.35 44.96
N CYS A 52 -2.30 -6.14 44.11
CA CYS A 52 -2.80 -7.45 43.71
C CYS A 52 -3.05 -8.35 44.92
N ASP A 53 -2.14 -8.36 45.90
CA ASP A 53 -2.27 -9.14 47.14
C ASP A 53 -3.38 -8.58 48.04
N TYR A 54 -3.47 -7.25 48.20
CA TYR A 54 -4.55 -6.59 48.95
C TYR A 54 -5.94 -6.96 48.40
N PHE A 55 -6.06 -7.00 47.07
CA PHE A 55 -7.27 -7.43 46.37
C PHE A 55 -7.36 -8.95 46.22
N GLU A 56 -6.41 -9.76 46.70
CA GLU A 56 -6.44 -11.22 46.54
C GLU A 56 -6.68 -11.64 45.08
N LEU A 57 -6.01 -10.95 44.14
CA LEU A 57 -6.18 -11.21 42.71
C LEU A 57 -5.52 -12.54 42.33
N PRO A 58 -6.13 -13.31 41.41
CA PRO A 58 -5.42 -14.40 40.75
C PRO A 58 -4.17 -13.88 40.03
N ASP A 59 -3.11 -14.69 39.96
CA ASP A 59 -1.86 -14.30 39.31
C ASP A 59 -2.06 -13.88 37.84
N LEU A 60 -2.00 -12.57 37.59
CA LEU A 60 -2.21 -11.94 36.30
C LEU A 60 -1.09 -12.28 35.30
N ASN A 61 0.04 -12.79 35.78
CA ASN A 61 1.15 -13.30 34.97
C ASN A 61 0.97 -14.78 34.62
N THR A 62 -0.26 -15.31 34.71
CA THR A 62 -0.56 -16.66 34.25
C THR A 62 -1.86 -16.70 33.46
N ARG A 63 -1.92 -17.61 32.48
CA ARG A 63 -3.15 -17.85 31.72
C ARG A 63 -4.30 -18.30 32.62
N SER A 64 -4.00 -19.12 33.63
CA SER A 64 -5.01 -19.62 34.57
C SER A 64 -5.56 -18.49 35.46
N GLY A 65 -4.72 -17.55 35.91
CA GLY A 65 -5.14 -16.37 36.64
C GLY A 65 -5.99 -15.43 35.80
N LEU A 66 -5.57 -15.08 34.57
CA LEU A 66 -6.38 -14.27 33.65
C LEU A 66 -7.75 -14.91 33.36
N LYS A 67 -7.81 -16.24 33.21
CA LYS A 67 -9.08 -16.97 33.06
C LYS A 67 -9.97 -16.84 34.30
N LYS A 68 -9.41 -16.92 35.51
CA LYS A 68 -10.16 -16.70 36.77
C LYS A 68 -10.68 -15.28 36.89
N VAL A 69 -9.89 -14.28 36.47
CA VAL A 69 -10.32 -12.88 36.40
C VAL A 69 -11.48 -12.73 35.41
N HIS A 70 -11.38 -13.34 34.23
CA HIS A 70 -12.44 -13.29 33.23
C HIS A 70 -13.79 -13.83 33.75
N LEU A 71 -13.77 -14.92 34.53
CA LEU A 71 -14.96 -15.52 35.15
C LEU A 71 -15.59 -14.62 36.22
N ASN A 72 -14.79 -13.83 36.94
CA ASN A 72 -15.22 -13.01 38.07
C ASN A 72 -15.08 -11.50 37.81
N PHE A 73 -15.05 -11.11 36.53
CA PHE A 73 -14.61 -9.78 36.11
C PHE A 73 -15.38 -8.66 36.80
N ASN A 74 -16.71 -8.72 36.80
CA ASN A 74 -17.55 -7.64 37.36
C ASN A 74 -17.29 -7.42 38.86
N THR A 75 -17.13 -8.50 39.62
CA THR A 75 -16.87 -8.44 41.07
C THR A 75 -15.48 -7.88 41.35
N ILE A 76 -14.47 -8.36 40.62
CA ILE A 76 -13.08 -7.89 40.75
C ILE A 76 -12.99 -6.42 40.37
N TYR A 77 -13.54 -6.05 39.21
CA TYR A 77 -13.55 -4.68 38.72
C TYR A 77 -14.23 -3.74 39.72
N ALA A 78 -15.44 -4.05 40.19
CA ALA A 78 -16.18 -3.18 41.11
C ALA A 78 -15.42 -2.92 42.43
N ARG A 79 -14.68 -3.92 42.93
CA ARG A 79 -13.85 -3.74 44.14
C ARG A 79 -12.65 -2.83 43.88
N ILE A 80 -11.96 -3.02 42.76
CA ILE A 80 -10.81 -2.18 42.38
C ILE A 80 -11.29 -0.75 42.10
N ASP A 81 -12.38 -0.57 41.35
CA ASP A 81 -12.94 0.73 40.96
C ASP A 81 -13.40 1.53 42.18
N LYS A 82 -14.10 0.89 43.14
CA LYS A 82 -14.45 1.52 44.41
C LYS A 82 -13.23 1.98 45.20
N PHE A 83 -12.13 1.24 45.15
CA PHE A 83 -10.89 1.64 45.81
C PHE A 83 -10.20 2.78 45.06
N TYR A 84 -10.27 2.81 43.73
CA TYR A 84 -9.82 3.94 42.90
C TYR A 84 -10.57 5.23 43.26
N GLU A 85 -11.91 5.18 43.30
CA GLU A 85 -12.77 6.33 43.62
C GLU A 85 -12.52 6.90 45.03
N LYS A 86 -12.18 6.05 45.99
CA LYS A 86 -11.84 6.48 47.35
C LYS A 86 -10.49 7.16 47.47
N ASN A 87 -9.59 6.94 46.51
CA ASN A 87 -8.19 7.37 46.58
C ASN A 87 -7.83 8.29 45.41
N LEU A 88 -8.76 9.15 44.97
CA LEU A 88 -8.54 10.08 43.85
C LEU A 88 -7.39 11.07 44.08
N SER A 89 -7.02 11.34 45.33
CA SER A 89 -5.90 12.21 45.70
C SER A 89 -4.55 11.48 45.84
N ASN A 90 -4.53 10.14 45.76
CA ASN A 90 -3.30 9.36 45.86
C ASN A 90 -2.92 8.83 44.47
N ASP A 91 -2.03 9.56 43.80
CA ASP A 91 -1.60 9.25 42.44
C ASP A 91 -0.86 7.92 42.33
N ARG A 92 -0.19 7.50 43.41
CA ARG A 92 0.49 6.22 43.51
C ARG A 92 -0.47 5.05 43.48
N ILE A 93 -1.55 5.12 44.25
CA ILE A 93 -2.63 4.13 44.22
C ILE A 93 -3.31 4.11 42.85
N ARG A 94 -3.65 5.28 42.30
CA ARG A 94 -4.29 5.41 40.98
C ARG A 94 -3.42 4.79 39.88
N GLY A 95 -2.12 5.10 39.88
CA GLY A 95 -1.14 4.51 38.98
C GLY A 95 -1.09 3.00 39.10
N ALA A 96 -0.98 2.48 40.32
CA ALA A 96 -0.90 1.03 40.53
C ALA A 96 -2.16 0.28 40.09
N ILE A 97 -3.35 0.86 40.28
CA ILE A 97 -4.60 0.33 39.73
C ILE A 97 -4.58 0.29 38.20
N VAL A 98 -4.09 1.36 37.55
CA VAL A 98 -3.86 1.36 36.10
C VAL A 98 -2.85 0.28 35.68
N GLY A 99 -1.80 0.04 36.47
CA GLY A 99 -0.87 -1.06 36.28
C GLY A 99 -1.53 -2.44 36.34
N ILE A 100 -2.45 -2.66 37.30
CA ILE A 100 -3.27 -3.88 37.38
C ILE A 100 -4.11 -4.04 36.12
N TYR A 101 -4.80 -2.99 35.68
CA TYR A 101 -5.61 -3.04 34.47
C TYR A 101 -4.76 -3.29 33.21
N ALA A 102 -3.57 -2.70 33.12
CA ALA A 102 -2.63 -2.94 32.02
C ALA A 102 -2.23 -4.42 31.92
N LYS A 103 -1.95 -5.09 33.07
CA LYS A 103 -1.69 -6.54 33.12
C LYS A 103 -2.89 -7.35 32.60
N MET A 104 -4.11 -6.93 32.92
CA MET A 104 -5.33 -7.58 32.40
C MET A 104 -5.51 -7.35 30.88
N CYS A 105 -5.07 -6.21 30.35
CA CYS A 105 -5.24 -5.83 28.94
C CYS A 105 -4.40 -6.66 27.94
N ILE A 106 -3.47 -7.49 28.42
CA ILE A 106 -2.79 -8.52 27.63
C ILE A 106 -3.82 -9.54 27.08
N ASP A 107 -4.91 -9.78 27.80
CA ASP A 107 -6.05 -10.56 27.32
C ASP A 107 -7.06 -9.66 26.60
N ALA A 108 -7.31 -9.92 25.32
CA ALA A 108 -8.17 -9.09 24.49
C ALA A 108 -9.62 -9.00 24.97
N LEU A 109 -10.16 -10.06 25.60
CA LEU A 109 -11.53 -10.05 26.11
C LEU A 109 -11.63 -9.24 27.40
N LEU A 110 -10.63 -9.35 28.29
CA LEU A 110 -10.57 -8.52 29.50
C LEU A 110 -10.35 -7.05 29.16
N ARG A 111 -9.45 -6.76 28.22
CA ARG A 111 -9.22 -5.40 27.72
C ARG A 111 -10.51 -4.76 27.23
N ASN A 112 -11.26 -5.43 26.36
CA ASN A 112 -12.50 -4.87 25.82
C ASN A 112 -13.51 -4.59 26.93
N LYS A 113 -13.66 -5.50 27.92
CA LYS A 113 -14.51 -5.26 29.09
C LYS A 113 -14.06 -4.07 29.94
N LEU A 114 -12.76 -3.87 30.11
CA LEU A 114 -12.21 -2.70 30.82
C LEU A 114 -12.46 -1.42 30.03
N PHE A 115 -12.38 -1.50 28.70
CA PHE A 115 -12.67 -0.39 27.82
C PHE A 115 -14.13 0.06 27.90
N ASP A 116 -15.07 -0.89 27.91
CA ASP A 116 -16.50 -0.64 28.12
C ASP A 116 -16.79 0.00 29.49
N LYS A 117 -15.84 -0.08 30.43
CA LYS A 117 -15.90 0.54 31.77
C LYS A 117 -15.19 1.89 31.87
N GLY A 118 -14.75 2.47 30.75
CA GLY A 118 -14.14 3.81 30.74
C GLY A 118 -12.72 3.82 31.31
N ILE A 119 -11.92 2.79 31.05
CA ILE A 119 -10.53 2.73 31.54
C ILE A 119 -9.68 3.93 31.06
N LEU A 120 -9.95 4.47 29.87
CA LEU A 120 -9.17 5.60 29.34
C LEU A 120 -9.29 6.87 30.20
N ASP A 121 -10.46 7.12 30.77
CA ASP A 121 -10.71 8.26 31.67
C ASP A 121 -9.88 8.17 32.95
N LYS A 122 -9.38 6.97 33.27
CA LYS A 122 -8.47 6.72 34.40
C LYS A 122 -7.00 6.82 33.99
N ILE A 123 -6.65 6.46 32.76
CA ILE A 123 -5.26 6.45 32.28
C ILE A 123 -4.80 7.83 31.80
N VAL A 124 -5.61 8.52 31.00
CA VAL A 124 -5.21 9.78 30.34
C VAL A 124 -4.83 10.86 31.36
N PRO A 125 -5.55 11.08 32.48
CA PRO A 125 -5.15 12.08 33.47
C PRO A 125 -3.78 11.82 34.11
N LEU A 126 -3.38 10.55 34.25
CA LEU A 126 -2.09 10.16 34.84
C LEU A 126 -0.89 10.49 33.95
N LEU A 127 -1.11 10.71 32.65
CA LEU A 127 -0.04 11.17 31.74
C LEU A 127 0.55 12.53 32.18
N ASN A 128 -0.25 13.36 32.83
CA ASN A 128 0.14 14.70 33.26
C ASN A 128 0.81 14.74 34.64
N ILE A 129 0.99 13.59 35.30
CA ILE A 129 1.54 13.50 36.66
C ILE A 129 2.90 12.82 36.59
N ASP A 130 3.96 13.52 37.01
CA ASP A 130 5.37 13.12 36.82
C ASP A 130 5.64 11.67 37.26
N GLU A 131 5.21 11.32 38.47
CA GLU A 131 5.48 10.02 39.10
C GLU A 131 4.80 8.85 38.36
N THR A 132 3.65 9.11 37.72
CA THR A 132 2.79 8.07 37.12
C THR A 132 2.88 8.00 35.59
N ARG A 133 3.44 9.04 34.95
CA ARG A 133 3.48 9.20 33.50
C ARG A 133 4.02 8.00 32.76
N HIS A 134 5.18 7.48 33.16
CA HIS A 134 5.81 6.32 32.50
C HIS A 134 4.94 5.07 32.60
N LEU A 135 4.27 4.88 33.73
CA LEU A 135 3.36 3.76 33.93
C LEU A 135 2.12 3.91 33.05
N ALA A 136 1.53 5.10 32.97
CA ALA A 136 0.39 5.38 32.13
C ALA A 136 0.72 5.18 30.63
N LEU A 137 1.87 5.69 30.17
CA LEU A 137 2.35 5.45 28.80
C LEU A 137 2.59 3.97 28.53
N ARG A 138 3.19 3.24 29.46
CA ARG A 138 3.39 1.79 29.35
C ARG A 138 2.07 1.04 29.27
N ALA A 139 1.07 1.43 30.07
CA ALA A 139 -0.27 0.87 30.01
C ALA A 139 -0.91 1.09 28.63
N LEU A 140 -0.87 2.32 28.11
CA LEU A 140 -1.36 2.63 26.75
C LEU A 140 -0.61 1.85 25.68
N ASN A 141 0.70 1.68 25.82
CA ASN A 141 1.51 0.91 24.88
C ASN A 141 1.05 -0.56 24.85
N THR A 142 0.88 -1.19 26.01
CA THR A 142 0.35 -2.56 26.12
C THR A 142 -1.06 -2.68 25.52
N ILE A 143 -1.94 -1.70 25.80
CA ILE A 143 -3.32 -1.69 25.31
C ILE A 143 -3.36 -1.55 23.79
N THR A 144 -2.57 -0.65 23.21
CA THR A 144 -2.54 -0.41 21.76
C THR A 144 -1.89 -1.57 21.00
N HIS A 145 -0.80 -2.13 21.54
CA HIS A 145 -0.08 -3.26 20.94
C HIS A 145 -1.00 -4.48 20.72
N HIS A 146 -1.86 -4.77 21.69
CA HIS A 146 -2.82 -5.88 21.58
C HIS A 146 -4.23 -5.45 21.18
N GLY A 147 -4.50 -4.14 21.06
CA GLY A 147 -5.81 -3.53 20.85
C GLY A 147 -6.38 -3.76 19.45
N GLY A 148 -7.70 -3.94 19.37
CA GLY A 148 -8.40 -3.87 18.07
C GLY A 148 -8.55 -2.42 17.59
N ALA A 149 -8.96 -2.23 16.34
CA ALA A 149 -9.10 -0.90 15.72
C ALA A 149 -9.94 0.07 16.58
N SER A 150 -11.09 -0.36 17.12
CA SER A 150 -11.96 0.48 17.96
C SER A 150 -11.25 1.05 19.20
N VAL A 151 -10.47 0.22 19.90
CA VAL A 151 -9.68 0.63 21.08
C VAL A 151 -8.62 1.64 20.69
N ARG A 152 -7.92 1.39 19.58
CA ARG A 152 -6.87 2.28 19.06
C ARG A 152 -7.43 3.64 18.66
N ILE A 153 -8.59 3.68 18.01
CA ILE A 153 -9.27 4.91 17.59
C ILE A 153 -9.66 5.78 18.79
N GLU A 154 -10.24 5.19 19.83
CA GLU A 154 -10.61 5.93 21.04
C GLU A 154 -9.39 6.46 21.81
N ILE A 155 -8.27 5.71 21.81
CA ILE A 155 -6.98 6.20 22.34
C ILE A 155 -6.46 7.36 21.50
N ALA A 156 -6.57 7.31 20.18
CA ALA A 156 -6.15 8.40 19.31
C ALA A 156 -6.95 9.68 19.61
N LYS A 157 -8.29 9.55 19.73
CA LYS A 157 -9.21 10.65 20.03
C LYS A 157 -8.95 11.31 21.39
N SER A 158 -8.69 10.51 22.43
CA SER A 158 -8.58 11.01 23.81
C SER A 158 -7.13 11.30 24.27
N GLY A 159 -6.14 10.65 23.65
CA GLY A 159 -4.76 10.64 24.12
C GLY A 159 -3.73 11.25 23.18
N ALA A 160 -3.97 11.30 21.86
CA ALA A 160 -2.92 11.68 20.90
C ALA A 160 -2.39 13.11 21.12
N GLY A 161 -3.26 14.06 21.43
CA GLY A 161 -2.87 15.45 21.73
C GLY A 161 -2.02 15.54 23.00
N THR A 162 -2.42 14.85 24.07
CA THR A 162 -1.67 14.81 25.34
C THR A 162 -0.29 14.17 25.14
N ILE A 163 -0.21 13.06 24.40
CA ILE A 163 1.07 12.38 24.14
C ILE A 163 1.99 13.26 23.29
N SER A 164 1.46 13.92 22.26
CA SER A 164 2.25 14.86 21.44
C SER A 164 2.80 16.01 22.27
N LYS A 165 1.97 16.57 23.17
CA LYS A 165 2.41 17.60 24.12
C LYS A 165 3.54 17.09 25.02
N LEU A 166 3.41 15.88 25.60
CA LEU A 166 4.47 15.30 26.45
C LEU A 166 5.80 15.14 25.70
N LEU A 167 5.77 14.69 24.45
CA LEU A 167 6.98 14.55 23.63
C LEU A 167 7.69 15.89 23.40
N ARG A 168 6.94 17.01 23.35
CA ARG A 168 7.52 18.36 23.25
C ARG A 168 8.03 18.89 24.58
N ASP A 169 7.22 18.72 25.63
CA ASP A 169 7.46 19.31 26.95
C ASP A 169 8.57 18.58 27.71
N LEU A 170 8.79 17.28 27.43
CA LEU A 170 9.77 16.43 28.13
C LEU A 170 10.73 15.76 27.16
N PRO A 171 11.51 16.53 26.40
CA PRO A 171 12.12 15.97 25.22
C PRO A 171 13.49 15.33 25.48
N ASP A 172 13.94 15.34 26.75
CA ASP A 172 15.09 14.60 27.27
C ASP A 172 14.67 13.28 27.96
N ASP A 173 13.37 13.01 28.08
CA ASP A 173 12.83 11.79 28.67
C ASP A 173 12.72 10.69 27.61
N GLU A 174 13.75 9.84 27.51
CA GLU A 174 13.81 8.75 26.52
C GLU A 174 12.63 7.78 26.61
N LYS A 175 12.05 7.57 27.80
CA LYS A 175 10.89 6.66 27.96
C LYS A 175 9.62 7.30 27.40
N VAL A 176 9.45 8.61 27.58
CA VAL A 176 8.36 9.36 26.96
C VAL A 176 8.51 9.34 25.45
N ALA A 177 9.72 9.54 24.93
CA ALA A 177 10.02 9.44 23.49
C ALA A 177 9.63 8.09 22.90
N ASP A 178 10.14 6.99 23.47
CA ASP A 178 9.92 5.63 22.96
C ASP A 178 8.45 5.19 23.09
N LEU A 179 7.87 5.26 24.29
CA LEU A 179 6.49 4.83 24.52
C LEU A 179 5.48 5.75 23.83
N GLY A 180 5.74 7.06 23.81
CA GLY A 180 4.86 8.05 23.19
C GLY A 180 4.75 7.85 21.67
N ILE A 181 5.89 7.72 20.99
CA ILE A 181 5.90 7.43 19.54
C ILE A 181 5.25 6.08 19.24
N SER A 182 5.52 5.05 20.03
CA SER A 182 4.91 3.73 19.86
C SER A 182 3.38 3.77 19.96
N VAL A 183 2.85 4.43 21.00
CA VAL A 183 1.41 4.59 21.18
C VAL A 183 0.79 5.39 20.03
N LEU A 184 1.39 6.51 19.64
CA LEU A 184 0.93 7.33 18.50
C LEU A 184 0.90 6.51 17.21
N SER A 185 1.97 5.76 16.91
CA SER A 185 2.06 4.93 15.71
C SER A 185 0.91 3.92 15.64
N HIS A 186 0.65 3.18 16.72
CA HIS A 186 -0.42 2.20 16.75
C HIS A 186 -1.82 2.86 16.66
N CYS A 187 -2.06 3.94 17.41
CA CYS A 187 -3.40 4.51 17.54
C CYS A 187 -3.80 5.34 16.30
N VAL A 188 -2.88 6.15 15.78
CA VAL A 188 -3.11 7.00 14.61
C VAL A 188 -3.21 6.16 13.34
N SER A 189 -2.41 5.10 13.20
CA SER A 189 -2.52 4.19 12.03
C SER A 189 -3.92 3.61 11.89
N ALA A 190 -4.60 3.25 13.00
CA ALA A 190 -5.97 2.74 12.97
C ALA A 190 -7.00 3.79 12.50
N VAL A 191 -6.75 5.08 12.73
CA VAL A 191 -7.61 6.18 12.26
C VAL A 191 -7.42 6.42 10.77
N LEU A 192 -6.20 6.20 10.27
CA LEU A 192 -5.79 6.40 8.89
C LEU A 192 -6.09 5.20 7.97
N GLU A 193 -6.63 4.10 8.49
CA GLU A 193 -7.03 2.96 7.65
C GLU A 193 -8.06 3.38 6.59
N GLY A 194 -8.06 2.75 5.42
CA GLY A 194 -9.03 3.02 4.34
C GLY A 194 -8.38 3.10 2.96
N GLN A 195 -9.20 2.88 1.92
CA GLN A 195 -8.79 2.97 0.51
C GLN A 195 -8.89 4.43 0.04
N GLU A 196 -9.86 4.76 -0.83
CA GLU A 196 -10.05 6.13 -1.34
C GLU A 196 -10.40 7.16 -0.25
N LYS A 197 -11.01 6.70 0.85
CA LYS A 197 -11.43 7.55 1.98
C LYS A 197 -10.96 6.92 3.29
N PRO A 198 -10.65 7.72 4.32
CA PRO A 198 -10.32 7.19 5.63
C PRO A 198 -11.56 6.49 6.21
N ALA A 199 -11.35 5.40 6.94
CA ALA A 199 -12.39 4.64 7.62
C ALA A 199 -13.07 5.47 8.73
N HIS A 200 -12.32 6.41 9.33
CA HIS A 200 -12.76 7.23 10.45
C HIS A 200 -12.51 8.73 10.22
N PRO A 201 -13.19 9.37 9.24
CA PRO A 201 -12.92 10.76 8.83
C PRO A 201 -13.16 11.77 9.96
N THR A 202 -14.18 11.56 10.80
CA THR A 202 -14.52 12.46 11.91
C THR A 202 -13.45 12.43 12.99
N VAL A 203 -12.88 11.27 13.29
CA VAL A 203 -11.79 11.14 14.26
C VAL A 203 -10.51 11.76 13.71
N LEU A 204 -10.20 11.51 12.44
CA LEU A 204 -9.05 12.14 11.78
C LEU A 204 -9.11 13.67 11.84
N GLN A 205 -10.30 14.26 11.65
CA GLN A 205 -10.51 15.71 11.78
C GLN A 205 -10.35 16.23 13.22
N SER A 206 -10.56 15.38 14.23
CA SER A 206 -10.42 15.76 15.64
C SER A 206 -8.97 15.76 16.15
N ILE A 207 -8.04 15.21 15.36
CA ILE A 207 -6.64 15.04 15.73
C ILE A 207 -5.76 16.02 14.95
N ASP A 208 -4.83 16.69 15.63
CA ASP A 208 -3.85 17.56 14.98
C ASP A 208 -2.71 16.75 14.34
N MET A 209 -2.90 16.33 13.09
CA MET A 209 -1.90 15.59 12.34
C MET A 209 -0.64 16.41 12.02
N VAL A 210 -0.73 17.75 11.98
CA VAL A 210 0.45 18.61 11.75
C VAL A 210 1.35 18.53 12.98
N ASP A 211 0.76 18.68 14.16
CA ASP A 211 1.47 18.62 15.43
C ASP A 211 2.06 17.24 15.69
N ILE A 212 1.32 16.16 15.41
CA ILE A 212 1.81 14.77 15.55
C ILE A 212 3.01 14.54 14.65
N ILE A 213 2.88 14.79 13.34
CA ILE A 213 3.97 14.56 12.38
C ILE A 213 5.21 15.38 12.75
N LYS A 214 5.02 16.67 13.04
CA LYS A 214 6.12 17.55 13.44
C LYS A 214 6.80 17.04 14.71
N THR A 215 6.03 16.72 15.74
CA THR A 215 6.56 16.25 17.02
C THR A 215 7.31 14.93 16.86
N THR A 216 6.76 13.97 16.12
CA THR A 216 7.44 12.70 15.82
C THR A 216 8.79 12.93 15.14
N LEU A 217 8.84 13.79 14.12
CA LEU A 217 10.09 14.06 13.39
C LEU A 217 11.13 14.81 14.24
N GLU A 218 10.71 15.76 15.07
CA GLU A 218 11.63 16.46 15.98
C GLU A 218 12.15 15.56 17.11
N THR A 219 11.36 14.60 17.58
CA THR A 219 11.78 13.63 18.59
C THR A 219 12.85 12.68 18.05
N ILE A 220 12.70 12.15 16.85
CA ILE A 220 13.67 11.18 16.27
C ILE A 220 14.97 11.83 15.79
N LYS A 221 14.99 13.15 15.58
CA LYS A 221 16.21 13.90 15.25
C LYS A 221 17.20 13.98 16.41
N ARG A 222 16.73 13.77 17.64
CA ARG A 222 17.55 13.79 18.85
C ARG A 222 18.34 12.48 19.00
N PRO A 223 19.54 12.52 19.61
CA PRO A 223 20.23 11.30 20.00
C PRO A 223 19.46 10.59 21.12
N HIS A 224 19.33 9.26 21.02
CA HIS A 224 18.75 8.42 22.07
C HIS A 224 19.66 7.21 22.30
N SER A 225 19.67 6.69 23.52
CA SER A 225 20.51 5.56 23.91
C SER A 225 20.04 4.23 23.31
N ARG A 226 18.73 4.06 23.07
CA ARG A 226 18.12 2.84 22.51
C ARG A 226 17.05 3.15 21.46
N PRO A 227 17.43 3.70 20.30
CA PRO A 227 16.47 4.30 19.36
C PRO A 227 15.71 3.30 18.49
N ARG A 228 16.12 2.02 18.43
CA ARG A 228 15.56 1.00 17.49
C ARG A 228 14.04 1.02 17.43
N HIS A 229 13.41 0.78 18.58
CA HIS A 229 11.98 0.60 18.69
C HIS A 229 11.24 1.89 18.32
N MET A 230 11.67 3.02 18.86
CA MET A 230 11.14 4.35 18.54
C MET A 230 11.24 4.70 17.05
N LEU A 231 12.40 4.49 16.42
CA LEU A 231 12.62 4.84 15.01
C LEU A 231 11.75 4.00 14.07
N ASP A 232 11.58 2.71 14.34
CA ASP A 232 10.69 1.85 13.55
C ASP A 232 9.23 2.33 13.60
N HIS A 233 8.74 2.69 14.79
CA HIS A 233 7.36 3.18 14.97
C HIS A 233 7.16 4.57 14.38
N ALA A 234 8.16 5.45 14.48
CA ALA A 234 8.12 6.77 13.87
C ALA A 234 8.05 6.65 12.34
N LEU A 235 8.88 5.79 11.74
CA LEU A 235 8.85 5.53 10.31
C LEU A 235 7.46 4.98 9.90
N GLU A 236 6.94 3.98 10.59
CA GLU A 236 5.62 3.41 10.32
C GLU A 236 4.50 4.48 10.38
N LEU A 237 4.49 5.29 11.43
CA LEU A 237 3.52 6.39 11.60
C LEU A 237 3.57 7.37 10.42
N ILE A 238 4.76 7.82 10.03
CA ILE A 238 4.94 8.77 8.94
C ILE A 238 4.52 8.16 7.60
N LEU A 239 4.95 6.93 7.31
CA LEU A 239 4.60 6.25 6.06
C LEU A 239 3.08 6.04 5.93
N ASN A 240 2.41 5.59 7.00
CA ASN A 240 0.96 5.34 7.01
C ASN A 240 0.14 6.64 6.91
N SER A 241 0.69 7.77 7.35
CA SER A 241 0.03 9.08 7.31
C SER A 241 -0.06 9.70 5.92
N THR A 242 0.72 9.23 4.94
CA THR A 242 0.85 9.91 3.65
C THR A 242 -0.44 10.02 2.83
N LEU A 243 -1.33 9.01 2.88
CA LEU A 243 -2.56 9.04 2.07
C LEU A 243 -3.59 10.03 2.64
N HIS A 244 -4.03 9.77 3.86
CA HIS A 244 -5.18 10.45 4.46
C HIS A 244 -4.80 11.71 5.25
N ALA A 245 -3.54 11.88 5.63
CA ALA A 245 -3.03 13.11 6.27
C ALA A 245 -2.14 13.95 5.32
N SER A 246 -2.33 13.83 4.00
CA SER A 246 -1.52 14.54 3.00
C SER A 246 -1.51 16.07 3.15
N SER A 247 -2.58 16.67 3.68
CA SER A 247 -2.64 18.10 4.01
C SER A 247 -1.64 18.49 5.10
N ALA A 248 -1.40 17.62 6.08
CA ALA A 248 -0.45 17.87 7.16
C ALA A 248 1.00 17.87 6.65
N PHE A 249 1.34 17.01 5.69
CA PHE A 249 2.65 17.04 5.01
C PHE A 249 2.88 18.33 4.22
N LYS A 250 1.81 18.85 3.58
CA LYS A 250 1.88 20.14 2.86
C LYS A 250 2.04 21.32 3.84
N ALA A 251 1.47 21.23 5.03
CA ALA A 251 1.63 22.23 6.09
C ALA A 251 3.01 22.16 6.77
N TYR A 252 3.60 20.97 6.89
CA TYR A 252 4.93 20.75 7.46
C TYR A 252 5.86 20.06 6.45
N THR A 253 6.38 20.81 5.48
CA THR A 253 7.12 20.26 4.32
C THR A 253 8.42 19.53 4.67
N SER A 254 8.98 19.72 5.87
CA SER A 254 10.12 18.93 6.37
C SER A 254 9.79 17.43 6.38
N SER A 255 8.53 17.05 6.64
CA SER A 255 8.06 15.66 6.51
C SER A 255 8.18 15.07 5.10
N ILE A 256 8.06 15.90 4.06
CA ILE A 256 8.32 15.46 2.68
C ILE A 256 9.83 15.24 2.50
N GLY A 257 10.64 16.14 3.07
CA GLY A 257 12.10 15.98 3.14
C GLY A 257 12.53 14.68 3.83
N PHE A 258 11.84 14.25 4.89
CA PHE A 258 12.06 12.96 5.55
C PHE A 258 11.83 11.78 4.60
N LEU A 259 10.71 11.76 3.86
CA LEU A 259 10.43 10.71 2.88
C LEU A 259 11.52 10.67 1.79
N VAL A 260 11.92 11.83 1.27
CA VAL A 260 12.93 11.93 0.21
C VAL A 260 14.31 11.48 0.71
N ALA A 261 14.68 11.83 1.95
CA ALA A 261 15.91 11.35 2.56
C ALA A 261 15.88 9.83 2.78
N GLY A 262 14.73 9.27 3.17
CA GLY A 262 14.56 7.84 3.41
C GLY A 262 14.71 6.99 2.14
N MET A 263 14.49 7.56 0.95
CA MET A 263 14.81 6.93 -0.34
C MET A 263 16.33 6.69 -0.53
N ARG A 264 17.18 7.12 0.41
CA ARG A 264 18.62 6.87 0.44
C ARG A 264 19.08 5.95 1.58
N SER A 265 18.17 5.42 2.39
CA SER A 265 18.48 4.41 3.41
C SER A 265 19.18 3.19 2.77
N LYS A 266 20.15 2.61 3.45
CA LYS A 266 20.80 1.35 3.04
C LYS A 266 19.87 0.14 3.12
N ASP A 267 18.83 0.22 3.94
CA ASP A 267 17.76 -0.79 4.00
C ASP A 267 16.76 -0.62 2.82
N TRP A 268 16.71 -1.61 1.93
CA TRP A 268 15.85 -1.61 0.74
C TRP A 268 14.35 -1.49 1.07
N THR A 269 13.92 -2.09 2.17
CA THR A 269 12.52 -2.00 2.62
C THR A 269 12.17 -0.58 3.02
N THR A 270 13.00 0.07 3.84
CA THR A 270 12.85 1.49 4.20
C THR A 270 12.89 2.39 2.97
N ARG A 271 13.86 2.16 2.08
CA ARG A 271 14.07 2.90 0.84
C ARG A 271 12.81 2.94 -0.03
N CYS A 272 12.24 1.76 -0.30
CA CYS A 272 11.09 1.61 -1.20
C CYS A 272 9.78 1.95 -0.52
N SER A 273 9.69 1.77 0.80
CA SER A 273 8.57 2.25 1.59
C SER A 273 8.46 3.78 1.51
N CYS A 274 9.59 4.48 1.60
CA CYS A 274 9.63 5.94 1.45
C CYS A 274 9.25 6.40 0.04
N LEU A 275 9.73 5.74 -1.01
CA LEU A 275 9.31 6.02 -2.39
C LEU A 275 7.79 5.82 -2.56
N GLY A 276 7.26 4.68 -2.14
CA GLY A 276 5.83 4.40 -2.25
C GLY A 276 4.96 5.35 -1.42
N ALA A 277 5.44 5.76 -0.25
CA ALA A 277 4.78 6.77 0.59
C ALA A 277 4.80 8.16 -0.07
N LEU A 278 5.90 8.55 -0.73
CA LEU A 278 5.98 9.80 -1.49
C LEU A 278 5.02 9.82 -2.69
N ILE A 279 4.89 8.71 -3.42
CA ILE A 279 3.91 8.58 -4.51
C ILE A 279 2.48 8.64 -3.96
N ARG A 280 2.20 7.91 -2.88
CA ARG A 280 0.89 7.86 -2.22
C ARG A 280 0.46 9.21 -1.63
N LEU A 281 1.41 10.02 -1.16
CA LEU A 281 1.16 11.36 -0.63
C LEU A 281 0.37 12.25 -1.59
N TYR A 282 0.62 12.09 -2.89
CA TYR A 282 -0.01 12.89 -3.93
C TYR A 282 -1.21 12.21 -4.60
N HIS A 283 -1.64 11.05 -4.10
CA HIS A 283 -2.78 10.32 -4.67
C HIS A 283 -4.08 11.13 -4.56
N VAL A 284 -4.37 11.69 -3.38
CA VAL A 284 -5.57 12.51 -3.16
C VAL A 284 -5.42 13.84 -3.90
N GLY A 285 -6.23 14.02 -4.95
CA GLY A 285 -6.23 15.21 -5.80
C GLY A 285 -5.27 15.16 -6.99
N ALA A 286 -4.63 14.01 -7.24
CA ALA A 286 -3.93 13.79 -8.51
C ALA A 286 -4.91 13.79 -9.68
N GLN A 287 -4.45 14.32 -10.81
CA GLN A 287 -5.14 14.18 -12.09
C GLN A 287 -4.83 12.82 -12.69
N GLU A 288 -5.79 12.25 -13.43
CA GLU A 288 -5.53 11.08 -14.25
C GLU A 288 -4.53 11.43 -15.36
N ASP A 289 -3.73 10.43 -15.74
CA ASP A 289 -2.84 10.57 -16.87
C ASP A 289 -3.64 10.72 -18.18
N THR A 290 -3.22 11.64 -19.04
CA THR A 290 -3.96 11.97 -20.27
C THR A 290 -3.66 10.94 -21.34
N LYS A 291 -4.58 9.98 -21.53
CA LYS A 291 -4.45 8.90 -22.52
C LYS A 291 -4.99 9.27 -23.92
N TYR A 292 -5.74 10.36 -24.03
CA TYR A 292 -6.43 10.79 -25.25
C TYR A 292 -5.78 12.04 -25.85
N ILE A 293 -5.57 12.04 -27.17
CA ILE A 293 -5.17 13.24 -27.91
C ILE A 293 -6.44 13.94 -28.38
N ASP A 294 -6.63 15.20 -27.99
CA ASP A 294 -7.63 16.07 -28.60
C ASP A 294 -7.20 16.38 -30.05
N PRO A 295 -7.92 15.86 -31.07
CA PRO A 295 -7.52 16.02 -32.46
C PRO A 295 -7.55 17.48 -32.92
N ASN A 296 -8.49 18.30 -32.41
CA ASN A 296 -8.62 19.70 -32.79
C ASN A 296 -7.45 20.51 -32.25
N ARG A 297 -7.09 20.30 -30.98
CA ARG A 297 -5.92 20.94 -30.37
C ARG A 297 -4.64 20.54 -31.09
N PHE A 298 -4.47 19.25 -31.36
CA PHE A 298 -3.31 18.72 -32.04
C PHE A 298 -3.14 19.34 -33.44
N MET A 299 -4.20 19.37 -34.24
CA MET A 299 -4.19 19.98 -35.57
C MET A 299 -3.94 21.49 -35.52
N ALA A 300 -4.53 22.20 -34.56
CA ALA A 300 -4.26 23.62 -34.37
C ALA A 300 -2.79 23.88 -34.00
N ALA A 301 -2.16 23.00 -33.22
CA ALA A 301 -0.73 23.11 -32.91
C ALA A 301 0.14 22.94 -34.16
N ILE A 302 -0.15 21.95 -35.00
CA ILE A 302 0.54 21.74 -36.27
C ILE A 302 0.42 22.98 -37.18
N GLN A 303 -0.79 23.55 -37.31
CA GLN A 303 -1.04 24.73 -38.13
C GLN A 303 -0.28 25.98 -37.66
N ARG A 304 -0.05 26.11 -36.34
CA ARG A 304 0.75 27.22 -35.79
C ARG A 304 2.24 27.11 -36.10
N GLY A 305 2.73 25.91 -36.45
CA GLY A 305 4.14 25.63 -36.63
C GLY A 305 4.86 25.32 -35.30
N VAL A 306 5.68 24.28 -35.31
CA VAL A 306 6.47 23.85 -34.14
C VAL A 306 7.53 24.91 -33.83
N PRO A 307 7.70 25.34 -32.56
CA PRO A 307 8.74 26.30 -32.18
C PRO A 307 10.14 25.83 -32.62
N PRO A 308 11.04 26.74 -33.08
CA PRO A 308 12.34 26.35 -33.66
C PRO A 308 13.15 25.39 -32.80
N HIS A 309 13.32 25.70 -31.50
CA HIS A 309 14.06 24.83 -30.59
C HIS A 309 13.47 23.41 -30.40
N LEU A 310 12.16 23.23 -30.56
CA LEU A 310 11.53 21.90 -30.52
C LEU A 310 11.66 21.20 -31.89
N ALA A 311 11.57 21.96 -32.98
CA ALA A 311 11.77 21.45 -34.33
C ALA A 311 13.22 20.96 -34.53
N ASP A 312 14.21 21.69 -34.03
CA ASP A 312 15.62 21.31 -34.07
C ASP A 312 15.83 19.95 -33.36
N LEU A 313 15.20 19.76 -32.20
CA LEU A 313 15.25 18.48 -31.47
C LEU A 313 14.59 17.32 -32.23
N GLN A 314 13.51 17.59 -32.97
CA GLN A 314 12.88 16.60 -33.85
C GLN A 314 13.77 16.27 -35.05
N ILE A 315 14.44 17.26 -35.62
CA ILE A 315 15.39 17.10 -36.74
C ILE A 315 16.59 16.26 -36.29
N ASP A 316 17.20 16.61 -35.16
CA ASP A 316 18.37 15.92 -34.58
C ASP A 316 18.07 14.44 -34.29
N TYR A 317 16.85 14.13 -33.84
CA TYR A 317 16.40 12.74 -33.64
C TYR A 317 16.11 12.00 -34.96
N GLY A 318 15.67 12.75 -35.97
CA GLY A 318 15.12 12.26 -37.22
C GLY A 318 13.61 12.45 -37.29
N MET A 319 13.18 13.52 -37.97
CA MET A 319 11.79 13.99 -38.02
C MET A 319 10.78 12.89 -38.41
N PHE A 320 11.12 12.03 -39.35
CA PHE A 320 10.24 10.93 -39.82
C PHE A 320 10.03 9.80 -38.80
N ARG A 321 10.77 9.82 -37.69
CA ARG A 321 10.68 8.86 -36.59
C ARG A 321 9.95 9.44 -35.37
N CYS A 322 9.61 10.72 -35.40
CA CYS A 322 8.90 11.42 -34.32
C CYS A 322 7.45 10.95 -34.21
N GLU A 323 6.91 10.89 -32.97
CA GLU A 323 5.56 10.40 -32.73
C GLU A 323 4.50 11.30 -33.39
N THR A 324 4.73 12.61 -33.35
CA THR A 324 3.79 13.59 -33.93
C THR A 324 3.75 13.50 -35.46
N TYR A 325 4.91 13.35 -36.11
CA TYR A 325 5.00 13.11 -37.55
C TYR A 325 4.31 11.80 -37.95
N LEU A 326 4.64 10.69 -37.26
CA LEU A 326 4.06 9.38 -37.55
C LEU A 326 2.54 9.41 -37.37
N THR A 327 2.04 10.06 -36.33
CA THR A 327 0.60 10.23 -36.10
C THR A 327 -0.05 11.00 -37.24
N LEU A 328 0.47 12.17 -37.60
CA LEU A 328 -0.10 12.99 -38.69
C LEU A 328 -0.06 12.26 -40.04
N SER A 329 1.08 11.67 -40.39
CA SER A 329 1.27 10.98 -41.66
C SER A 329 0.37 9.73 -41.78
N CYS A 330 0.26 8.93 -40.71
CA CYS A 330 -0.64 7.78 -40.68
C CYS A 330 -2.11 8.19 -40.71
N THR A 331 -2.52 9.27 -40.03
CA THR A 331 -3.90 9.77 -40.13
C THR A 331 -4.24 10.24 -41.54
N ALA A 332 -3.32 10.93 -42.22
CA ALA A 332 -3.53 11.35 -43.61
C ALA A 332 -3.60 10.15 -44.57
N GLU A 333 -2.72 9.15 -44.41
CA GLU A 333 -2.78 7.91 -45.20
C GLU A 333 -4.06 7.12 -44.93
N PHE A 334 -4.51 7.06 -43.66
CA PHE A 334 -5.79 6.44 -43.28
C PHE A 334 -6.98 7.12 -43.96
N GLN A 335 -7.06 8.45 -43.91
CA GLN A 335 -8.14 9.18 -44.59
C GLN A 335 -8.14 8.92 -46.09
N LYS A 336 -6.96 8.92 -46.72
CA LYS A 336 -6.82 8.62 -48.15
C LYS A 336 -7.34 7.21 -48.48
N ILE A 337 -6.90 6.19 -47.75
CA ILE A 337 -7.31 4.80 -48.05
C ILE A 337 -8.80 4.58 -47.77
N MET A 338 -9.39 5.27 -46.78
CA MET A 338 -10.83 5.25 -46.54
C MET A 338 -11.61 5.84 -47.72
N MET A 339 -11.15 6.95 -48.30
CA MET A 339 -11.78 7.54 -49.48
C MET A 339 -11.62 6.65 -50.72
N ASP A 340 -10.44 6.07 -50.94
CA ASP A 340 -10.21 5.13 -52.03
C ASP A 340 -11.13 3.90 -51.89
N THR A 341 -11.32 3.41 -50.66
CA THR A 341 -12.20 2.26 -50.37
C THR A 341 -13.67 2.56 -50.59
N ALA A 342 -14.12 3.80 -50.39
CA ALA A 342 -15.48 4.20 -50.73
C ALA A 342 -15.79 4.02 -52.23
N GLY A 343 -14.78 4.09 -53.10
CA GLY A 343 -14.92 3.76 -54.52
C GLY A 343 -14.76 2.27 -54.81
N THR A 344 -13.69 1.64 -54.31
CA THR A 344 -13.32 0.26 -54.68
C THR A 344 -14.10 -0.82 -53.94
N HIS A 345 -14.63 -0.51 -52.76
CA HIS A 345 -15.25 -1.47 -51.83
C HIS A 345 -14.32 -2.65 -51.42
N ASP A 346 -13.00 -2.51 -51.61
CA ASP A 346 -12.02 -3.57 -51.31
C ASP A 346 -11.61 -3.56 -49.83
N LEU A 347 -12.43 -4.23 -49.00
CA LEU A 347 -12.19 -4.37 -47.56
C LEU A 347 -10.95 -5.20 -47.22
N TYR A 348 -10.47 -6.04 -48.15
CA TYR A 348 -9.26 -6.81 -47.94
C TYR A 348 -8.03 -5.91 -48.04
N ALA A 349 -7.96 -5.10 -49.10
CA ALA A 349 -6.89 -4.11 -49.28
C ALA A 349 -6.89 -3.06 -48.16
N LEU A 350 -8.07 -2.59 -47.75
CA LEU A 350 -8.22 -1.69 -46.61
C LEU A 350 -7.65 -2.33 -45.34
N GLY A 351 -8.03 -3.57 -45.03
CA GLY A 351 -7.57 -4.27 -43.82
C GLY A 351 -6.05 -4.45 -43.75
N LEU A 352 -5.39 -4.81 -44.86
CA LEU A 352 -3.93 -4.92 -44.89
C LEU A 352 -3.26 -3.56 -44.60
N LYS A 353 -3.83 -2.48 -45.12
CA LYS A 353 -3.32 -1.12 -44.88
C LYS A 353 -3.59 -0.63 -43.46
N GLU A 354 -4.76 -0.90 -42.90
CA GLU A 354 -5.07 -0.57 -41.51
C GLU A 354 -4.08 -1.24 -40.55
N VAL A 355 -3.72 -2.51 -40.77
CA VAL A 355 -2.70 -3.20 -39.95
C VAL A 355 -1.33 -2.55 -40.07
N GLU A 356 -0.90 -2.19 -41.29
CA GLU A 356 0.36 -1.47 -41.51
C GLU A 356 0.43 -0.18 -40.69
N LEU A 357 -0.68 0.59 -40.67
CA LEU A 357 -0.77 1.86 -39.95
C LEU A 357 -0.83 1.68 -38.43
N LEU A 358 -1.58 0.68 -37.94
CA LEU A 358 -1.69 0.36 -36.52
C LEU A 358 -0.35 -0.03 -35.88
N LEU A 359 0.55 -0.62 -36.67
CA LEU A 359 1.88 -0.99 -36.21
C LEU A 359 2.88 0.20 -36.21
N LYS A 360 2.47 1.39 -36.68
CA LYS A 360 3.28 2.63 -36.70
C LYS A 360 2.89 3.62 -35.60
N THR A 361 1.61 3.68 -35.20
CA THR A 361 1.13 4.61 -34.17
C THR A 361 -0.20 4.16 -33.55
N GLU A 362 -0.44 4.52 -32.28
CA GLU A 362 -1.67 4.18 -31.55
C GLU A 362 -2.91 4.85 -32.14
N PHE A 363 -2.74 6.03 -32.75
CA PHE A 363 -3.84 6.90 -33.18
C PHE A 363 -4.05 6.90 -34.70
N ALA A 364 -3.61 5.84 -35.39
CA ALA A 364 -3.75 5.74 -36.84
C ALA A 364 -5.20 5.75 -37.32
N ILE A 365 -6.10 5.12 -36.56
CA ILE A 365 -7.51 4.95 -36.91
C ILE A 365 -8.34 6.03 -36.23
N ALA A 366 -8.94 6.90 -37.04
CA ALA A 366 -9.82 7.97 -36.55
C ALA A 366 -11.26 7.45 -36.33
N ASP A 367 -11.92 7.96 -35.29
CA ASP A 367 -13.32 7.67 -35.00
C ASP A 367 -14.26 8.62 -35.78
N GLY A 368 -14.11 8.59 -37.11
CA GLY A 368 -14.83 9.46 -38.04
C GLY A 368 -15.93 8.73 -38.82
N CYS A 369 -16.53 9.42 -39.79
CA CYS A 369 -17.48 8.88 -40.75
C CYS A 369 -17.39 9.65 -42.07
N PHE A 370 -18.02 9.12 -43.13
CA PHE A 370 -18.20 9.85 -44.38
C PHE A 370 -19.26 10.94 -44.21
N GLN A 371 -18.89 12.18 -44.48
CA GLN A 371 -19.76 13.35 -44.35
C GLN A 371 -19.71 14.21 -45.61
N ALA A 372 -20.83 14.82 -45.97
CA ALA A 372 -20.93 15.86 -46.98
C ALA A 372 -21.86 16.97 -46.49
N ASP A 373 -21.67 18.18 -47.02
CA ASP A 373 -22.56 19.30 -46.71
C ASP A 373 -23.89 19.11 -47.45
N ASP A 374 -25.00 19.15 -46.71
CA ASP A 374 -26.33 19.17 -47.30
C ASP A 374 -26.51 20.46 -48.11
N PRO A 375 -26.82 20.38 -49.42
CA PRO A 375 -26.86 21.56 -50.29
C PRO A 375 -27.94 22.59 -49.93
N LYS A 376 -28.94 22.22 -49.12
CA LYS A 376 -30.08 23.08 -48.76
C LYS A 376 -29.93 23.72 -47.39
N THR A 377 -29.29 23.03 -46.45
CA THR A 377 -29.19 23.42 -45.05
C THR A 377 -27.76 23.81 -44.65
N GLY A 378 -26.76 23.46 -45.46
CA GLY A 378 -25.34 23.67 -45.19
C GLY A 378 -24.82 22.87 -43.98
N ARG A 379 -25.60 21.89 -43.48
CA ARG A 379 -25.20 21.04 -42.36
C ARG A 379 -24.42 19.84 -42.89
N ARG A 380 -23.37 19.42 -42.17
CA ARG A 380 -22.70 18.16 -42.46
C ARG A 380 -23.60 17.00 -42.08
N GLU A 381 -23.95 16.19 -43.07
CA GLU A 381 -24.75 14.98 -42.89
C GLU A 381 -23.94 13.74 -43.25
N PHE A 382 -24.34 12.60 -42.70
CA PHE A 382 -23.74 11.31 -43.02
C PHE A 382 -24.03 10.94 -44.47
N VAL A 383 -23.00 10.45 -45.16
CA VAL A 383 -23.14 9.92 -46.52
C VAL A 383 -23.06 8.39 -46.46
N ASP A 384 -24.09 7.74 -46.98
CA ASP A 384 -24.03 6.30 -47.25
C ASP A 384 -23.26 6.07 -48.55
N VAL A 385 -22.08 5.47 -48.42
CA VAL A 385 -21.17 5.18 -49.53
C VAL A 385 -21.20 3.70 -49.94
N GLY A 386 -22.20 2.93 -49.49
CA GLY A 386 -22.35 1.51 -49.86
C GLY A 386 -21.44 0.53 -49.11
N LEU A 387 -20.72 1.01 -48.08
CA LEU A 387 -19.87 0.19 -47.22
C LEU A 387 -20.67 -0.46 -46.07
N PRO A 388 -20.24 -1.61 -45.54
CA PRO A 388 -20.98 -2.33 -44.50
C PRO A 388 -20.86 -1.70 -43.09
N PHE A 389 -20.30 -0.50 -42.99
CA PHE A 389 -20.11 0.24 -41.75
C PHE A 389 -20.36 1.73 -41.96
N LYS A 390 -20.76 2.43 -40.88
CA LYS A 390 -21.01 3.88 -40.90
C LYS A 390 -19.87 4.67 -40.25
N MET A 391 -19.39 4.20 -39.10
CA MET A 391 -18.23 4.76 -38.44
C MET A 391 -16.98 4.07 -38.95
N TRP A 392 -15.90 4.83 -39.13
CA TRP A 392 -14.64 4.29 -39.61
C TRP A 392 -14.03 3.27 -38.65
N ARG A 393 -14.18 3.42 -37.33
CA ARG A 393 -13.73 2.39 -36.37
C ARG A 393 -14.38 1.02 -36.58
N ASP A 394 -15.58 0.99 -37.16
CA ASP A 394 -16.33 -0.24 -37.40
C ASP A 394 -15.83 -0.97 -38.66
N SER A 395 -14.92 -0.38 -39.46
CA SER A 395 -14.25 -1.06 -40.58
C SER A 395 -13.43 -2.26 -40.09
N LEU A 396 -12.77 -2.12 -38.94
CA LEU A 396 -11.80 -3.08 -38.40
C LEU A 396 -12.32 -4.54 -38.39
N PRO A 397 -13.49 -4.86 -37.78
CA PRO A 397 -14.02 -6.23 -37.79
C PRO A 397 -14.47 -6.69 -39.18
N HIS A 398 -14.87 -5.79 -40.08
CA HIS A 398 -15.21 -6.15 -41.47
C HIS A 398 -13.96 -6.48 -42.29
N CYS A 399 -12.92 -5.67 -42.16
CA CYS A 399 -11.60 -5.90 -42.72
C CYS A 399 -10.97 -7.21 -42.22
N ALA A 400 -11.05 -7.48 -40.91
CA ALA A 400 -10.57 -8.72 -40.30
C ALA A 400 -11.25 -9.96 -40.91
N ARG A 401 -12.57 -9.88 -41.14
CA ARG A 401 -13.34 -10.93 -41.81
C ARG A 401 -12.90 -11.12 -43.27
N ALA A 402 -12.74 -10.04 -44.02
CA ALA A 402 -12.29 -10.08 -45.41
C ALA A 402 -10.89 -10.71 -45.56
N ILE A 403 -9.98 -10.44 -44.62
CA ILE A 403 -8.65 -11.10 -44.55
C ILE A 403 -8.81 -12.61 -44.32
N ARG A 404 -9.63 -13.02 -43.34
CA ARG A 404 -9.84 -14.45 -43.05
C ARG A 404 -10.49 -15.20 -44.21
N GLU A 405 -11.38 -14.56 -44.97
CA GLU A 405 -12.04 -15.14 -46.15
C GLU A 405 -11.08 -15.49 -47.29
N LYS A 406 -9.92 -14.80 -47.39
CA LYS A 406 -8.87 -15.17 -48.35
C LYS A 406 -8.17 -16.49 -47.99
N LYS A 407 -8.38 -17.03 -46.78
CA LYS A 407 -7.84 -18.30 -46.27
C LYS A 407 -6.30 -18.40 -46.38
N LYS A 408 -5.61 -17.27 -46.26
CA LYS A 408 -4.15 -17.22 -46.22
C LYS A 408 -3.67 -17.34 -44.78
N ALA A 409 -3.12 -18.50 -44.42
CA ALA A 409 -2.71 -18.80 -43.04
C ALA A 409 -1.72 -17.77 -42.44
N LYS A 410 -0.86 -17.16 -43.26
CA LYS A 410 0.12 -16.14 -42.81
C LYS A 410 -0.50 -14.78 -42.47
N GLU A 411 -1.77 -14.55 -42.83
CA GLU A 411 -2.44 -13.26 -42.63
C GLU A 411 -3.46 -13.31 -41.47
N GLU A 412 -3.62 -14.47 -40.82
CA GLU A 412 -4.55 -14.64 -39.70
C GLU A 412 -4.21 -13.71 -38.52
N ASP A 413 -2.91 -13.50 -38.25
CA ASP A 413 -2.46 -12.56 -37.23
C ASP A 413 -2.83 -11.10 -37.54
N LEU A 414 -2.89 -10.74 -38.83
CA LEU A 414 -3.26 -9.39 -39.27
C LEU A 414 -4.74 -9.12 -38.95
N ALA A 415 -5.61 -10.12 -39.18
CA ALA A 415 -7.00 -10.04 -38.80
C ALA A 415 -7.18 -9.93 -37.26
N ASP A 416 -6.38 -10.67 -36.50
CA ASP A 416 -6.42 -10.60 -35.03
C ASP A 416 -5.95 -9.23 -34.50
N ILE A 417 -4.96 -8.58 -35.14
CA ILE A 417 -4.54 -7.20 -34.78
C ILE A 417 -5.70 -6.21 -34.92
N LEU A 418 -6.50 -6.32 -36.00
CA LEU A 418 -7.67 -5.47 -36.23
C LEU A 418 -8.74 -5.69 -35.15
N ASP A 419 -9.06 -6.95 -34.83
CA ASP A 419 -10.06 -7.26 -33.79
C ASP A 419 -9.59 -6.81 -32.40
N ILE A 420 -8.30 -6.95 -32.09
CA ILE A 420 -7.69 -6.44 -30.86
C ILE A 420 -7.84 -4.92 -30.79
N LYS A 421 -7.51 -4.19 -31.87
CA LYS A 421 -7.65 -2.73 -31.89
C LYS A 421 -9.10 -2.30 -31.70
N TYR A 422 -10.03 -2.96 -32.39
CA TYR A 422 -11.46 -2.69 -32.24
C TYR A 422 -11.91 -2.91 -30.79
N ALA A 423 -11.49 -4.01 -30.15
CA ALA A 423 -11.79 -4.27 -28.74
C ALA A 423 -11.21 -3.19 -27.81
N ILE A 424 -9.97 -2.73 -28.06
CA ILE A 424 -9.35 -1.63 -27.29
C ILE A 424 -10.15 -0.32 -27.45
N MET A 425 -10.53 0.04 -28.68
CA MET A 425 -11.31 1.26 -28.96
C MET A 425 -12.71 1.21 -28.31
N GLN A 426 -13.27 0.01 -28.15
CA GLN A 426 -14.55 -0.21 -27.47
C GLN A 426 -14.41 -0.39 -25.94
N HIS A 427 -13.22 -0.14 -25.39
CA HIS A 427 -12.90 -0.36 -23.97
C HIS A 427 -13.12 -1.80 -23.47
N ARG A 428 -13.11 -2.79 -24.39
CA ARG A 428 -13.23 -4.23 -24.10
C ARG A 428 -11.86 -4.90 -24.00
N ILE A 429 -11.04 -4.43 -23.07
CA ILE A 429 -9.67 -4.93 -22.86
C ILE A 429 -9.62 -6.46 -22.61
N PRO A 430 -10.52 -7.09 -21.83
CA PRO A 430 -10.51 -8.54 -21.66
C PRO A 430 -10.65 -9.34 -22.97
N ASP A 431 -11.43 -8.83 -23.91
CA ASP A 431 -11.61 -9.45 -25.23
C ASP A 431 -10.32 -9.35 -26.05
N ALA A 432 -9.69 -8.16 -26.05
CA ALA A 432 -8.39 -7.94 -26.68
C ALA A 432 -7.31 -8.90 -26.13
N VAL A 433 -7.27 -9.07 -24.81
CA VAL A 433 -6.35 -10.02 -24.14
C VAL A 433 -6.63 -11.45 -24.57
N THR A 434 -7.90 -11.84 -24.69
CA THR A 434 -8.29 -13.20 -25.09
C THR A 434 -7.86 -13.52 -26.52
N ILE A 435 -8.07 -12.57 -27.44
CA ILE A 435 -7.63 -12.71 -28.84
C ILE A 435 -6.10 -12.78 -28.89
N ALA A 436 -5.40 -11.87 -28.19
CA ALA A 436 -3.95 -11.84 -28.14
C ALA A 436 -3.33 -13.14 -27.61
N LYS A 437 -3.88 -13.72 -26.53
CA LYS A 437 -3.41 -15.02 -25.99
C LYS A 437 -3.53 -16.13 -27.03
N ARG A 438 -4.65 -16.20 -27.75
CA ARG A 438 -4.86 -17.19 -28.81
C ARG A 438 -3.87 -16.98 -29.95
N GLY A 439 -3.66 -15.73 -30.35
CA GLY A 439 -2.68 -15.35 -31.37
C GLY A 439 -1.25 -15.76 -30.99
N ILE A 440 -0.84 -15.59 -29.72
CA ILE A 440 0.49 -16.00 -29.24
C ILE A 440 0.71 -17.51 -29.31
N LEU A 441 -0.32 -18.33 -29.08
CA LEU A 441 -0.20 -19.78 -29.24
C LEU A 441 0.11 -20.19 -30.69
N ARG A 442 -0.38 -19.41 -31.66
CA ARG A 442 -0.14 -19.62 -33.09
C ARG A 442 1.18 -18.98 -33.55
N ASN A 443 1.46 -17.75 -33.11
CA ASN A 443 2.65 -16.99 -33.44
C ASN A 443 3.21 -16.25 -32.20
N PRO A 444 4.19 -16.84 -31.49
CA PRO A 444 4.82 -16.20 -30.32
C PRO A 444 5.77 -15.05 -30.68
N GLU A 445 6.07 -14.80 -31.96
CA GLU A 445 6.93 -13.69 -32.40
C GLU A 445 6.15 -12.41 -32.74
N GLN A 446 4.82 -12.41 -32.57
CA GLN A 446 3.97 -11.25 -32.84
C GLN A 446 3.90 -10.30 -31.62
N ALA A 447 4.79 -9.29 -31.60
CA ALA A 447 4.95 -8.35 -30.50
C ALA A 447 3.66 -7.57 -30.13
N TYR A 448 2.78 -7.28 -31.10
CA TYR A 448 1.55 -6.52 -30.84
C TYR A 448 0.55 -7.26 -29.92
N PHE A 449 0.54 -8.59 -29.97
CA PHE A 449 -0.29 -9.39 -29.07
C PHE A 449 0.16 -9.24 -27.61
N TYR A 450 1.46 -9.21 -27.36
CA TYR A 450 1.98 -8.94 -26.04
C TYR A 450 1.59 -7.53 -25.56
N TYR A 451 1.62 -6.53 -26.43
CA TYR A 451 1.21 -5.17 -26.10
C TYR A 451 -0.24 -5.13 -25.62
N ALA A 452 -1.16 -5.79 -26.33
CA ALA A 452 -2.56 -5.88 -25.94
C ALA A 452 -2.74 -6.50 -24.53
N ILE A 453 -1.94 -7.53 -24.20
CA ILE A 453 -1.95 -8.13 -22.86
C ILE A 453 -1.50 -7.13 -21.79
N THR A 454 -0.52 -6.28 -22.08
CA THR A 454 -0.04 -5.28 -21.11
C THR A 454 -1.08 -4.25 -20.70
N LEU A 455 -2.17 -4.08 -21.47
CA LEU A 455 -3.24 -3.15 -21.17
C LEU A 455 -4.22 -3.67 -20.10
N SER A 456 -4.10 -4.93 -19.70
CA SER A 456 -4.92 -5.50 -18.62
C SER A 456 -4.60 -4.84 -17.26
N ALA A 457 -5.51 -5.05 -16.30
CA ALA A 457 -5.32 -4.58 -14.91
C ALA A 457 -4.33 -5.45 -14.10
N ASP A 458 -3.95 -6.62 -14.62
CA ASP A 458 -3.02 -7.53 -13.96
C ASP A 458 -1.58 -7.10 -14.23
N THR A 459 -0.94 -6.48 -13.23
CA THR A 459 0.44 -5.97 -13.32
C THR A 459 1.46 -7.09 -13.53
N VAL A 460 1.21 -8.29 -12.97
CA VAL A 460 2.10 -9.44 -13.08
C VAL A 460 2.06 -9.97 -14.51
N GLN A 461 0.86 -10.21 -15.02
CA GLN A 461 0.67 -10.65 -16.40
C GLN A 461 1.18 -9.59 -17.39
N GLY A 462 0.92 -8.31 -17.11
CA GLY A 462 1.34 -7.18 -17.92
C GLY A 462 2.85 -7.05 -18.03
N LEU A 463 3.58 -7.13 -16.92
CA LEU A 463 5.06 -7.09 -16.93
C LEU A 463 5.64 -8.22 -17.75
N ARG A 464 5.12 -9.44 -17.54
CA ARG A 464 5.61 -10.61 -18.26
C ARG A 464 5.37 -10.51 -19.76
N ALA A 465 4.18 -10.06 -20.17
CA ALA A 465 3.90 -9.83 -21.57
C ALA A 465 4.82 -8.75 -22.15
N ALA A 466 5.05 -7.65 -21.42
CA ALA A 466 5.96 -6.59 -21.82
C ALA A 466 7.38 -7.13 -22.11
N LYS A 467 7.96 -7.86 -21.14
CA LYS A 467 9.31 -8.44 -21.26
C LYS A 467 9.43 -9.50 -22.35
N LYS A 468 8.40 -10.33 -22.56
CA LYS A 468 8.38 -11.32 -23.66
C LYS A 468 8.26 -10.64 -25.03
N GLY A 469 7.35 -9.67 -25.16
CA GLY A 469 7.16 -8.94 -26.42
C GLY A 469 8.42 -8.19 -26.87
N LEU A 470 9.21 -7.66 -25.92
CA LEU A 470 10.48 -7.01 -26.21
C LEU A 470 11.56 -7.95 -26.75
N LYS A 471 11.41 -9.27 -26.57
CA LYS A 471 12.32 -10.30 -27.08
C LYS A 471 11.92 -10.80 -28.48
N CYS A 472 10.76 -10.42 -29.00
CA CYS A 472 10.32 -10.81 -30.34
C CYS A 472 11.30 -10.28 -31.41
N LYS A 473 11.64 -11.12 -32.39
CA LYS A 473 12.60 -10.78 -33.46
C LYS A 473 12.11 -9.67 -34.38
N THR A 474 10.80 -9.66 -34.64
CA THR A 474 10.13 -8.68 -35.50
C THR A 474 9.25 -7.77 -34.65
N ILE A 475 9.80 -6.63 -34.25
CA ILE A 475 9.10 -5.63 -33.45
C ILE A 475 9.23 -4.25 -34.11
N THR A 476 8.12 -3.54 -34.27
CA THR A 476 8.16 -2.17 -34.79
C THR A 476 8.62 -1.20 -33.69
N PRO A 477 9.23 -0.06 -34.05
CA PRO A 477 9.62 0.96 -33.08
C PRO A 477 8.47 1.41 -32.17
N PHE A 478 7.26 1.54 -32.72
CA PHE A 478 6.06 1.88 -31.96
C PHE A 478 5.75 0.84 -30.88
N VAL A 479 5.64 -0.44 -31.25
CA VAL A 479 5.31 -1.52 -30.31
C VAL A 479 6.42 -1.68 -29.27
N LYS A 480 7.70 -1.52 -29.67
CA LYS A 480 8.84 -1.52 -28.75
C LYS A 480 8.67 -0.49 -27.64
N TYR A 481 8.45 0.78 -27.98
CA TYR A 481 8.33 1.82 -26.96
C TYR A 481 7.05 1.69 -26.13
N GLN A 482 5.97 1.16 -26.70
CA GLN A 482 4.78 0.83 -25.90
C GLN A 482 5.02 -0.29 -24.89
N LEU A 483 5.72 -1.36 -25.27
CA LEU A 483 6.07 -2.42 -24.33
C LEU A 483 7.05 -1.93 -23.27
N MET A 484 8.06 -1.13 -23.64
CA MET A 484 9.04 -0.58 -22.70
C MET A 484 8.39 0.30 -21.63
N GLN A 485 7.52 1.25 -22.00
CA GLN A 485 6.88 2.10 -20.98
C GLN A 485 5.99 1.29 -20.02
N ARG A 486 5.32 0.24 -20.51
CA ARG A 486 4.53 -0.68 -19.67
C ARG A 486 5.44 -1.52 -18.77
N ALA A 487 6.58 -1.97 -19.27
CA ALA A 487 7.56 -2.71 -18.48
C ALA A 487 8.09 -1.86 -17.32
N VAL A 488 8.46 -0.60 -17.58
CA VAL A 488 8.89 0.35 -16.53
C VAL A 488 7.82 0.50 -15.45
N GLN A 489 6.58 0.80 -15.85
CA GLN A 489 5.49 1.02 -14.91
C GLN A 489 5.21 -0.24 -14.07
N HIS A 490 5.00 -1.39 -14.73
CA HIS A 490 4.64 -2.62 -14.02
C HIS A 490 5.76 -3.10 -13.10
N ALA A 491 7.02 -3.05 -13.54
CA ALA A 491 8.16 -3.43 -12.72
C ALA A 491 8.40 -2.45 -11.56
N GLY A 492 8.26 -1.15 -11.79
CA GLY A 492 8.34 -0.13 -10.73
C GLY A 492 7.30 -0.36 -9.63
N ASP A 493 6.03 -0.55 -10.01
CA ASP A 493 4.93 -0.80 -9.08
C ASP A 493 5.11 -2.13 -8.32
N MET A 494 5.54 -3.19 -9.02
CA MET A 494 5.79 -4.49 -8.40
C MET A 494 6.95 -4.47 -7.42
N GLY A 495 8.06 -3.82 -7.78
CA GLY A 495 9.23 -3.70 -6.91
C GLY A 495 8.91 -2.98 -5.60
N ILE A 496 8.16 -1.88 -5.67
CA ILE A 496 7.67 -1.17 -4.48
C ILE A 496 6.78 -2.08 -3.62
N ARG A 497 5.79 -2.74 -4.24
CA ARG A 497 4.84 -3.59 -3.51
C ARG A 497 5.55 -4.75 -2.80
N MET A 498 6.42 -5.47 -3.51
CA MET A 498 7.10 -6.65 -2.95
C MET A 498 8.02 -6.29 -1.79
N LEU A 499 8.74 -5.17 -1.88
CA LEU A 499 9.60 -4.72 -0.78
C LEU A 499 8.79 -4.21 0.42
N GLN A 500 7.65 -3.57 0.20
CA GLN A 500 6.75 -3.18 1.29
C GLN A 500 6.09 -4.38 2.00
N GLU A 501 5.88 -5.48 1.28
CA GLU A 501 5.33 -6.73 1.82
C GLU A 501 6.40 -7.70 2.37
N SER A 502 7.70 -7.43 2.14
CA SER A 502 8.77 -8.31 2.58
C SER A 502 9.00 -8.19 4.09
N GLN A 503 9.12 -9.34 4.75
CA GLN A 503 9.31 -9.41 6.21
C GLN A 503 10.78 -9.39 6.62
N GLU A 504 11.69 -9.88 5.77
CA GLU A 504 13.11 -10.11 6.11
C GLU A 504 14.01 -9.84 4.90
N VAL A 505 15.22 -9.32 5.16
CA VAL A 505 16.29 -9.15 4.17
C VAL A 505 16.71 -10.52 3.63
N GLY A 506 16.97 -10.61 2.33
CA GLY A 506 17.47 -11.84 1.69
C GLY A 506 16.42 -12.93 1.46
N ASN A 507 15.15 -12.71 1.79
CA ASN A 507 14.09 -13.62 1.34
C ASN A 507 13.79 -13.42 -0.15
N LYS A 508 13.15 -14.42 -0.77
CA LYS A 508 12.83 -14.38 -2.21
C LYS A 508 12.05 -13.14 -2.66
N LYS A 509 11.05 -12.68 -1.88
CA LYS A 509 10.26 -11.47 -2.22
C LYS A 509 11.11 -10.20 -2.18
N TRP A 510 12.08 -10.14 -1.27
CA TRP A 510 13.02 -9.04 -1.15
C TRP A 510 13.93 -8.97 -2.37
N GLU A 511 14.51 -10.11 -2.77
CA GLU A 511 15.38 -10.21 -3.96
C GLU A 511 14.61 -9.88 -5.25
N GLU A 512 13.43 -10.48 -5.42
CA GLU A 512 12.52 -10.19 -6.55
C GLU A 512 12.15 -8.71 -6.62
N GLY A 513 11.85 -8.09 -5.48
CA GLY A 513 11.49 -6.67 -5.41
C GLY A 513 12.63 -5.75 -5.88
N ILE A 514 13.87 -6.04 -5.48
CA ILE A 514 15.05 -5.31 -5.97
C ILE A 514 15.24 -5.54 -7.47
N ALA A 515 15.13 -6.79 -7.93
CA ALA A 515 15.28 -7.14 -9.32
C ALA A 515 14.26 -6.41 -10.21
N PHE A 516 13.01 -6.26 -9.76
CA PHE A 516 12.01 -5.48 -10.49
C PHE A 516 12.35 -3.99 -10.59
N LEU A 517 12.85 -3.37 -9.52
CA LEU A 517 13.25 -1.95 -9.56
C LEU A 517 14.45 -1.72 -10.49
N ALA A 518 15.46 -2.59 -10.43
CA ALA A 518 16.60 -2.55 -11.33
C ALA A 518 16.15 -2.71 -12.80
N SER A 519 15.28 -3.70 -13.06
CA SER A 519 14.69 -3.91 -14.38
C SER A 519 13.92 -2.70 -14.91
N ALA A 520 13.13 -2.05 -14.04
CA ALA A 520 12.41 -0.83 -14.38
C ALA A 520 13.37 0.32 -14.71
N PHE A 521 14.48 0.43 -13.98
CA PHE A 521 15.48 1.47 -14.18
C PHE A 521 16.21 1.31 -15.51
N ASP A 522 16.63 0.10 -15.85
CA ASP A 522 17.31 -0.17 -17.12
C ASP A 522 16.39 0.08 -18.31
N ASP A 523 15.13 -0.37 -18.23
CA ASP A 523 14.13 -0.09 -19.26
C ASP A 523 13.86 1.42 -19.39
N ALA A 524 13.77 2.14 -18.26
CA ALA A 524 13.51 3.58 -18.26
C ALA A 524 14.70 4.35 -18.84
N LYS A 525 15.93 3.98 -18.50
CA LYS A 525 17.16 4.53 -19.07
C LYS A 525 17.23 4.31 -20.58
N ALA A 526 16.98 3.08 -21.02
CA ALA A 526 16.95 2.73 -22.45
C ALA A 526 15.84 3.49 -23.21
N TYR A 527 14.67 3.65 -22.58
CA TYR A 527 13.56 4.41 -23.15
C TYR A 527 13.91 5.88 -23.32
N VAL A 528 14.40 6.54 -22.26
CA VAL A 528 14.76 7.97 -22.28
C VAL A 528 15.85 8.26 -23.33
N ALA A 529 16.79 7.33 -23.51
CA ALA A 529 17.85 7.44 -24.50
C ALA A 529 17.38 7.18 -25.95
N GLY A 530 16.44 6.26 -26.16
CA GLY A 530 16.06 5.78 -27.50
C GLY A 530 14.76 6.36 -28.08
N ALA A 531 13.78 6.67 -27.22
CA ALA A 531 12.45 7.06 -27.66
C ALA A 531 12.42 8.47 -28.28
N PRO A 532 11.46 8.75 -29.18
CA PRO A 532 11.31 10.08 -29.76
C PRO A 532 11.17 11.17 -28.70
N PRO A 533 11.77 12.36 -28.90
CA PRO A 533 11.73 13.45 -27.92
C PRO A 533 10.31 13.97 -27.68
N ASP A 534 9.43 13.84 -28.68
CA ASP A 534 8.03 14.23 -28.64
C ASP A 534 7.08 13.07 -28.24
N ASN A 535 7.64 11.94 -27.77
CA ASN A 535 6.80 10.83 -27.35
C ASN A 535 6.01 11.18 -26.09
N ARG A 536 4.68 10.99 -26.12
CA ARG A 536 3.77 11.34 -25.03
C ARG A 536 4.09 10.61 -23.70
N HIS A 537 4.70 9.43 -23.76
CA HIS A 537 5.06 8.65 -22.58
C HIS A 537 6.44 9.03 -22.00
N MET A 538 7.21 9.91 -22.67
CA MET A 538 8.52 10.38 -22.19
C MET A 538 8.44 11.00 -20.80
N MET A 539 7.35 11.71 -20.48
CA MET A 539 7.14 12.30 -19.16
C MET A 539 7.04 11.23 -18.06
N ASN A 540 6.12 10.28 -18.20
CA ASN A 540 5.91 9.25 -17.18
C ASN A 540 7.13 8.34 -16.99
N VAL A 541 7.76 7.93 -18.09
CA VAL A 541 8.98 7.12 -18.02
C VAL A 541 10.14 7.95 -17.43
N GLY A 542 10.24 9.23 -17.78
CA GLY A 542 11.21 10.14 -17.18
C GLY A 542 10.99 10.36 -15.68
N TYR A 543 9.74 10.42 -15.20
CA TYR A 543 9.44 10.52 -13.77
C TYR A 543 9.92 9.28 -13.03
N TRP A 544 9.62 8.09 -13.56
CA TRP A 544 10.15 6.82 -13.03
C TRP A 544 11.67 6.80 -13.06
N PHE A 545 12.30 7.18 -14.17
CA PHE A 545 13.75 7.19 -14.29
C PHE A 545 14.41 8.05 -13.22
N VAL A 546 13.90 9.26 -12.98
CA VAL A 546 14.40 10.15 -11.92
C VAL A 546 14.21 9.51 -10.54
N LEU A 547 13.00 9.05 -10.20
CA LEU A 547 12.71 8.45 -8.89
C LEU A 547 13.53 7.17 -8.64
N LEU A 548 13.69 6.33 -9.66
CA LEU A 548 14.52 5.12 -9.59
C LEU A 548 16.00 5.46 -9.49
N THR A 549 16.47 6.56 -10.09
CA THR A 549 17.84 7.05 -9.87
C THR A 549 18.07 7.39 -8.40
N PHE A 550 17.11 8.07 -7.73
CA PHE A 550 17.19 8.31 -6.29
C PHE A 550 17.27 7.02 -5.47
N VAL A 551 16.60 5.95 -5.91
CA VAL A 551 16.53 4.68 -5.17
C VAL A 551 17.71 3.76 -5.48
N LEU A 552 18.25 3.75 -6.70
CA LEU A 552 19.24 2.75 -7.12
C LEU A 552 20.69 3.26 -7.14
N SER A 553 20.91 4.57 -7.25
CA SER A 553 22.29 5.11 -7.30
C SER A 553 23.01 4.84 -5.99
N GLU A 554 24.31 4.51 -6.02
CA GLU A 554 25.11 4.33 -4.80
C GLU A 554 25.34 5.66 -4.08
N GLU A 555 25.63 6.70 -4.84
CA GLU A 555 25.79 8.08 -4.38
C GLU A 555 24.98 9.03 -5.27
N LEU A 556 24.51 10.12 -4.68
CA LEU A 556 23.81 11.17 -5.41
C LEU A 556 24.19 12.51 -4.79
N ASN A 557 24.66 13.45 -5.61
CA ASN A 557 25.11 14.73 -5.10
C ASN A 557 23.93 15.57 -4.58
N PRO A 558 24.09 16.35 -3.49
CA PRO A 558 23.04 17.22 -2.98
C PRO A 558 22.48 18.23 -4.00
N ASP A 559 23.26 18.61 -5.01
CA ASP A 559 22.85 19.48 -6.12
C ASP A 559 22.33 18.73 -7.35
N LEU A 560 22.20 17.39 -7.26
CA LEU A 560 21.59 16.52 -8.26
C LEU A 560 22.24 16.59 -9.65
N ARG A 561 23.57 16.77 -9.71
CA ARG A 561 24.33 16.85 -10.98
C ARG A 561 24.04 15.67 -11.92
N GLU A 562 23.92 14.47 -11.36
CA GLU A 562 23.63 13.23 -12.07
C GLU A 562 22.26 13.26 -12.76
N LEU A 563 21.33 14.05 -12.22
CA LEU A 563 19.98 14.21 -12.73
C LEU A 563 19.80 15.43 -13.63
N GLN A 564 20.81 16.26 -13.85
CA GLN A 564 20.67 17.45 -14.71
C GLN A 564 20.16 17.11 -16.12
N LYS A 565 20.83 16.17 -16.81
CA LYS A 565 20.41 15.74 -18.16
C LYS A 565 19.01 15.10 -18.17
N PRO A 566 18.68 14.15 -17.27
CA PRO A 566 17.30 13.65 -17.15
C PRO A 566 16.25 14.74 -16.90
N LEU A 567 16.55 15.74 -16.07
CA LEU A 567 15.63 16.83 -15.74
C LEU A 567 15.45 17.80 -16.91
N GLU A 568 16.52 18.10 -17.66
CA GLU A 568 16.43 18.85 -18.92
C GLU A 568 15.56 18.12 -19.94
N ARG A 569 15.73 16.79 -20.07
CA ARG A 569 14.89 15.97 -20.95
C ARG A 569 13.42 15.99 -20.54
N LEU A 570 13.12 15.95 -19.25
CA LEU A 570 11.75 16.11 -18.74
C LEU A 570 11.18 17.50 -19.05
N LYS A 571 11.98 18.56 -18.91
CA LYS A 571 11.56 19.92 -19.28
C LYS A 571 11.21 20.01 -20.77
N THR A 572 12.02 19.39 -21.63
CA THR A 572 11.72 19.28 -23.07
C THR A 572 10.43 18.50 -23.33
N ALA A 573 10.22 17.38 -22.63
CA ALA A 573 8.99 16.60 -22.77
C ALA A 573 7.74 17.41 -22.33
N ASP A 574 7.85 18.20 -21.25
CA ASP A 574 6.80 19.13 -20.82
C ASP A 574 6.50 20.18 -21.91
N GLN A 575 7.52 20.75 -22.55
CA GLN A 575 7.34 21.71 -23.66
C GLN A 575 6.62 21.08 -24.88
N PHE A 576 7.00 19.86 -25.26
CA PHE A 576 6.29 19.13 -26.31
C PHE A 576 4.83 18.87 -25.93
N SER A 577 4.59 18.46 -24.69
CA SER A 577 3.25 18.20 -24.18
C SER A 577 2.38 19.45 -24.18
N GLU A 578 2.88 20.57 -23.64
CA GLU A 578 2.18 21.86 -23.64
C GLU A 578 1.77 22.30 -25.05
N PHE A 579 2.70 22.17 -25.99
CA PHE A 579 2.50 22.55 -27.37
C PHE A 579 1.46 21.67 -28.08
N PHE A 580 1.62 20.34 -28.02
CA PHE A 580 0.79 19.40 -28.80
C PHE A 580 -0.48 18.92 -28.08
N PHE A 581 -0.38 18.63 -26.78
CA PHE A 581 -1.38 17.82 -26.08
C PHE A 581 -2.14 18.58 -24.99
N GLY A 582 -1.51 19.52 -24.29
CA GLY A 582 -2.07 20.00 -23.04
C GLY A 582 -1.03 20.44 -22.05
N VAL A 583 -1.44 21.22 -21.07
CA VAL A 583 -0.63 21.32 -19.85
C VAL A 583 -0.55 19.91 -19.25
N PRO A 584 0.66 19.37 -19.01
CA PRO A 584 0.75 18.00 -18.55
C PRO A 584 0.03 17.85 -17.20
N PRO A 585 -0.67 16.72 -16.98
CA PRO A 585 -1.45 16.52 -15.76
C PRO A 585 -0.56 16.48 -14.52
N LYS A 586 -1.09 16.91 -13.39
CA LYS A 586 -0.50 16.77 -12.06
C LYS A 586 -0.80 15.37 -11.51
N THR A 587 -0.21 14.35 -12.14
CA THR A 587 -0.31 12.96 -11.67
C THR A 587 0.44 12.80 -10.35
N ASN A 588 0.08 11.79 -9.57
CA ASN A 588 0.78 11.46 -8.32
C ASN A 588 2.28 11.19 -8.56
N LEU A 589 2.62 10.48 -9.64
CA LEU A 589 4.00 10.18 -10.02
C LEU A 589 4.79 11.46 -10.37
N ARG A 590 4.19 12.38 -11.14
CA ARG A 590 4.81 13.67 -11.47
C ARG A 590 5.08 14.49 -10.21
N LEU A 591 4.07 14.62 -9.35
CA LEU A 591 4.17 15.40 -8.12
C LEU A 591 5.20 14.79 -7.16
N ALA A 592 5.28 13.46 -7.07
CA ALA A 592 6.29 12.76 -6.29
C ALA A 592 7.70 13.02 -6.83
N GLN A 593 7.90 12.94 -8.14
CA GLN A 593 9.18 13.26 -8.77
C GLN A 593 9.60 14.72 -8.51
N GLN A 594 8.68 15.68 -8.71
CA GLN A 594 8.96 17.09 -8.45
C GLN A 594 9.28 17.34 -6.97
N ALA A 595 8.59 16.65 -6.06
CA ALA A 595 8.86 16.73 -4.63
C ALA A 595 10.24 16.14 -4.27
N ALA A 596 10.61 15.00 -4.86
CA ALA A 596 11.93 14.39 -4.65
C ALA A 596 13.05 15.36 -5.03
N VAL A 597 12.98 15.94 -6.23
CA VAL A 597 13.96 16.94 -6.69
C VAL A 597 13.97 18.18 -5.80
N LYS A 598 12.80 18.73 -5.47
CA LYS A 598 12.68 19.96 -4.69
C LYS A 598 13.23 19.83 -3.27
N TYR A 599 12.94 18.70 -2.59
CA TYR A 599 13.21 18.54 -1.16
C TYR A 599 14.45 17.70 -0.85
N TYR A 600 15.16 17.18 -1.86
CA TYR A 600 16.33 16.31 -1.64
C TYR A 600 17.40 16.94 -0.76
N ALA A 601 17.93 18.10 -1.16
CA ALA A 601 19.02 18.74 -0.45
C ALA A 601 18.64 19.09 1.00
N SER A 602 17.44 19.60 1.23
CA SER A 602 16.95 19.89 2.58
C SER A 602 16.71 18.62 3.40
N GLY A 603 16.12 17.59 2.79
CA GLY A 603 15.82 16.33 3.45
C GLY A 603 17.09 15.60 3.90
N VAL A 604 18.09 15.49 3.02
CA VAL A 604 19.39 14.87 3.35
C VAL A 604 20.09 15.65 4.46
N ARG A 605 20.12 16.98 4.38
CA ARG A 605 20.71 17.79 5.46
C ARG A 605 20.03 17.57 6.81
N GLU A 606 18.71 17.43 6.82
CA GLU A 606 17.95 17.33 8.06
C GLU A 606 17.89 15.92 8.64
N PHE A 607 17.81 14.88 7.80
CA PHE A 607 17.45 13.52 8.23
C PHE A 607 18.50 12.44 7.91
N SER A 608 19.60 12.75 7.23
CA SER A 608 20.66 11.76 6.94
C SER A 608 21.16 11.02 8.18
N ARG A 609 21.34 11.72 9.31
CA ARG A 609 21.72 11.12 10.58
C ARG A 609 20.70 10.11 11.10
N VAL A 610 19.41 10.42 10.96
CA VAL A 610 18.31 9.54 11.40
C VAL A 610 18.36 8.23 10.63
N PHE A 611 18.44 8.31 9.30
CA PHE A 611 18.52 7.10 8.46
C PHE A 611 19.84 6.34 8.63
N ALA A 612 20.97 7.02 8.84
CA ALA A 612 22.24 6.35 9.14
C ALA A 612 22.15 5.53 10.45
N GLU A 613 21.48 6.05 11.46
CA GLU A 613 21.25 5.33 12.72
C GLU A 613 20.25 4.16 12.52
N MET A 614 19.18 4.36 11.76
CA MET A 614 18.26 3.26 11.40
C MET A 614 18.98 2.14 10.64
N ASP A 615 19.79 2.49 9.65
CA ASP A 615 20.57 1.55 8.85
C ASP A 615 21.55 0.78 9.74
N ARG A 616 22.29 1.47 10.62
CA ARG A 616 23.22 0.85 11.58
C ARG A 616 22.54 -0.22 12.44
N ILE A 617 21.30 0.01 12.85
CA ILE A 617 20.54 -0.88 13.73
C ILE A 617 19.86 -2.02 12.97
N LYS A 618 19.22 -1.73 11.83
CA LYS A 618 18.53 -2.75 11.04
C LYS A 618 19.50 -3.72 10.40
N LEU A 619 20.67 -3.22 10.00
CA LEU A 619 21.70 -3.99 9.32
C LEU A 619 22.73 -4.58 10.29
N SER A 620 22.57 -4.38 11.60
CA SER A 620 23.47 -4.98 12.59
C SER A 620 23.35 -6.51 12.54
N GLY A 621 24.39 -7.18 12.07
CA GLY A 621 24.44 -8.64 11.93
C GLY A 621 24.22 -9.17 10.52
N HIS A 622 24.02 -8.30 9.52
CA HIS A 622 24.10 -8.65 8.10
C HIS A 622 25.47 -8.31 7.53
N ASP A 623 26.03 -9.19 6.70
CA ASP A 623 27.28 -8.89 6.01
C ASP A 623 27.04 -7.82 4.93
N GLU A 624 27.97 -6.86 4.79
CA GLU A 624 27.88 -5.83 3.74
C GLU A 624 27.78 -6.43 2.33
N ALA A 625 28.29 -7.65 2.13
CA ALA A 625 28.18 -8.39 0.88
C ALA A 625 26.74 -8.88 0.59
N GLU A 626 25.93 -9.18 1.60
CA GLU A 626 24.52 -9.60 1.43
C GLU A 626 23.61 -8.42 1.05
N LEU A 627 24.03 -7.20 1.36
CA LEU A 627 23.28 -5.96 1.12
C LEU A 627 23.63 -5.31 -0.21
N LYS A 628 24.77 -5.66 -0.79
CA LYS A 628 25.18 -5.20 -2.11
C LYS A 628 24.40 -5.94 -3.19
N ILE A 629 23.90 -5.17 -4.14
CA ILE A 629 23.30 -5.71 -5.35
C ILE A 629 24.39 -6.47 -6.12
N ASN A 630 24.15 -7.76 -6.39
CA ASN A 630 24.88 -8.49 -7.42
C ASN A 630 24.08 -8.40 -8.74
N PRO A 631 24.56 -7.69 -9.76
CA PRO A 631 23.86 -7.54 -11.04
C PRO A 631 23.54 -8.88 -11.72
N GLU A 632 24.47 -9.84 -11.68
CA GLU A 632 24.28 -11.16 -12.31
C GLU A 632 23.13 -11.92 -11.63
N LYS A 633 23.08 -11.86 -10.30
CA LYS A 633 22.01 -12.48 -9.52
C LYS A 633 20.64 -11.83 -9.78
N ILE A 634 20.58 -10.51 -9.95
CA ILE A 634 19.35 -9.80 -10.30
C ILE A 634 18.78 -10.28 -11.63
N GLU A 635 19.66 -10.44 -12.63
CA GLU A 635 19.25 -10.92 -13.95
C GLU A 635 18.73 -12.36 -13.87
N ASP A 636 19.40 -13.22 -13.10
CA ASP A 636 19.01 -14.61 -12.86
C ASP A 636 17.67 -14.73 -12.11
N ASP A 637 17.45 -13.93 -11.06
CA ASP A 637 16.21 -13.91 -10.27
C ASP A 637 15.02 -13.47 -11.14
N LEU A 638 15.21 -12.42 -11.96
CA LEU A 638 14.20 -11.96 -12.90
C LEU A 638 13.91 -13.01 -13.98
N ALA A 639 14.95 -13.66 -14.53
CA ALA A 639 14.78 -14.73 -15.51
C ALA A 639 14.01 -15.91 -14.93
N THR A 640 14.40 -16.37 -13.73
CA THR A 640 13.73 -17.44 -13.00
C THR A 640 12.26 -17.11 -12.74
N TRP A 641 11.96 -15.89 -12.32
CA TRP A 641 10.58 -15.44 -12.10
C TRP A 641 9.78 -15.42 -13.41
N LEU A 642 10.38 -14.94 -14.51
CA LEU A 642 9.74 -14.90 -15.82
C LEU A 642 9.48 -16.30 -16.40
N GLU A 643 10.30 -17.30 -16.06
CA GLU A 643 10.17 -18.70 -16.49
C GLU A 643 9.15 -19.48 -15.66
N GLY A 644 9.09 -19.24 -14.34
CA GLY A 644 8.30 -20.02 -13.38
C GLY A 644 6.78 -19.91 -13.51
N MET A 645 6.24 -18.93 -14.21
CA MET A 645 4.80 -18.83 -14.48
C MET A 645 4.46 -19.44 -15.85
N ARG A 646 3.25 -19.96 -16.10
CA ARG A 646 2.73 -20.16 -17.48
C ARG A 646 1.76 -19.02 -17.79
N LEU A 647 1.52 -18.69 -19.06
CA LEU A 647 0.56 -17.62 -19.43
C LEU A 647 -0.92 -18.09 -19.29
N ASP A 648 -1.10 -19.34 -18.85
CA ASP A 648 -2.38 -19.99 -18.66
C ASP A 648 -2.98 -19.73 -17.28
N ASP A 649 -4.32 -19.69 -17.28
CA ASP A 649 -5.27 -19.55 -16.18
C ASP A 649 -4.86 -18.71 -14.95
N GLY A 650 -5.30 -17.45 -14.97
CA GLY A 650 -5.16 -16.46 -13.89
C GLY A 650 -5.85 -16.83 -12.58
N THR A 651 -5.38 -17.89 -11.94
CA THR A 651 -5.77 -18.32 -10.59
C THR A 651 -4.54 -18.26 -9.69
N LEU A 652 -4.08 -17.04 -9.41
CA LEU A 652 -3.36 -16.81 -8.17
C LEU A 652 -4.40 -16.59 -7.08
N GLU A 653 -4.52 -17.56 -6.17
CA GLU A 653 -5.24 -17.35 -4.92
C GLU A 653 -4.67 -16.11 -4.22
N PRO A 654 -5.52 -15.18 -3.75
CA PRO A 654 -5.03 -14.06 -2.95
C PRO A 654 -4.58 -14.64 -1.61
N SER A 655 -3.27 -14.87 -1.45
CA SER A 655 -2.66 -15.02 -0.13
C SER A 655 -2.57 -13.66 0.55
N THR A 656 -3.71 -12.99 0.73
CA THR A 656 -3.85 -11.87 1.67
C THR A 656 -3.80 -12.43 3.08
N ARG A 657 -2.58 -12.66 3.58
CA ARG A 657 -2.31 -12.52 5.00
C ARG A 657 -1.72 -11.14 5.18
N CYS A 658 -2.53 -10.23 5.70
CA CYS A 658 -2.07 -8.96 6.25
C CYS A 658 -0.91 -9.25 7.21
N GLY A 659 0.22 -8.56 6.98
CA GLY A 659 1.45 -8.72 7.75
C GLY A 659 1.20 -8.47 9.22
N ASN A 660 1.38 -9.52 10.03
CA ASN A 660 1.72 -9.34 11.43
C ASN A 660 3.25 -9.32 11.49
N TYR A 661 3.82 -8.13 11.62
CA TYR A 661 5.19 -7.94 12.07
C TYR A 661 5.31 -8.56 13.47
N SER A 662 5.81 -9.78 13.55
CA SER A 662 6.09 -10.43 14.82
C SER A 662 7.47 -11.07 14.80
N ASP A 663 8.49 -10.23 14.65
CA ASP A 663 9.76 -10.48 15.33
C ASP A 663 10.33 -9.16 15.85
N ARG A 664 10.00 -8.86 17.10
CA ARG A 664 10.54 -7.74 17.87
C ARG A 664 11.20 -8.30 19.13
N PRO A 665 12.34 -7.74 19.59
CA PRO A 665 12.92 -8.09 20.88
C PRO A 665 11.90 -7.80 21.99
N LYS A 666 11.51 -8.85 22.70
CA LYS A 666 10.55 -8.80 23.80
C LYS A 666 11.16 -8.02 24.97
N VAL A 667 10.71 -6.79 25.17
CA VAL A 667 10.92 -6.09 26.45
C VAL A 667 9.92 -6.69 27.44
N MET A 668 10.42 -7.45 28.41
CA MET A 668 9.67 -8.40 29.24
C MET A 668 8.53 -7.76 30.06
N PHE A 669 7.28 -8.00 29.65
CA PHE A 669 6.19 -8.46 30.55
C PHE A 669 5.76 -9.89 30.19
N GLU A 670 6.47 -10.54 29.28
CA GLU A 670 6.03 -11.77 28.62
C GLU A 670 6.49 -13.02 29.36
N ASN A 671 5.71 -13.43 30.37
CA ASN A 671 5.75 -14.82 30.84
C ASN A 671 4.44 -15.60 30.52
N VAL A 672 3.48 -14.98 29.81
CA VAL A 672 2.15 -15.60 29.55
C VAL A 672 1.92 -15.92 28.08
N THR A 673 2.07 -17.20 27.72
CA THR A 673 1.64 -17.71 26.42
C THR A 673 0.11 -17.85 26.37
N LEU A 674 -0.56 -16.94 25.66
CA LEU A 674 -2.01 -16.98 25.42
C LEU A 674 -2.35 -17.61 24.08
N TYR A 675 -3.54 -18.22 23.98
CA TYR A 675 -4.05 -18.66 22.69
C TYR A 675 -4.47 -17.45 21.85
N ARG A 676 -4.37 -17.58 20.53
CA ARG A 676 -4.77 -16.54 19.57
C ARG A 676 -6.07 -16.92 18.86
N CYS A 677 -6.90 -15.91 18.58
CA CYS A 677 -8.08 -16.11 17.75
C CYS A 677 -7.66 -16.47 16.33
N SER A 678 -8.27 -17.52 15.77
CA SER A 678 -7.98 -18.01 14.43
C SER A 678 -8.44 -17.07 13.30
N TRP A 679 -9.22 -16.03 13.62
CA TRP A 679 -9.63 -14.99 12.68
C TRP A 679 -8.82 -13.70 12.88
N CYS A 680 -8.98 -13.04 14.01
CA CYS A 680 -8.41 -11.70 14.23
C CYS A 680 -7.02 -11.71 14.91
N GLY A 681 -6.46 -12.88 15.24
CA GLY A 681 -5.12 -13.00 15.84
C GLY A 681 -4.99 -12.55 17.30
N ASN A 682 -6.05 -11.97 17.89
CA ASN A 682 -6.05 -11.43 19.25
C ASN A 682 -5.76 -12.52 20.31
N PRO A 683 -4.85 -12.26 21.28
CA PRO A 683 -4.54 -13.19 22.35
C PRO A 683 -5.61 -13.17 23.46
N SER A 684 -6.01 -14.33 23.97
CA SER A 684 -6.86 -14.44 25.17
C SER A 684 -6.75 -15.82 25.85
N ALA A 685 -6.86 -15.85 27.17
CA ALA A 685 -6.95 -17.05 27.99
C ALA A 685 -8.31 -17.75 27.87
N ALA A 686 -9.35 -17.02 27.44
CA ALA A 686 -10.75 -17.41 27.47
C ALA A 686 -11.40 -17.57 26.08
N LEU A 687 -10.60 -17.78 25.02
CA LEU A 687 -11.14 -18.04 23.68
C LEU A 687 -12.06 -19.27 23.65
N LYS A 688 -13.16 -19.15 22.90
CA LYS A 688 -14.11 -20.24 22.65
C LYS A 688 -13.56 -21.20 21.61
N LYS A 689 -13.61 -22.50 21.89
CA LYS A 689 -13.28 -23.53 20.89
C LYS A 689 -14.39 -23.63 19.83
N CYS A 690 -14.02 -24.03 18.62
CA CYS A 690 -14.99 -24.48 17.62
C CYS A 690 -15.77 -25.68 18.17
N GLY A 691 -17.11 -25.64 18.11
CA GLY A 691 -17.96 -26.73 18.60
C GLY A 691 -17.90 -28.02 17.77
N GLY A 692 -17.34 -27.96 16.56
CA GLY A 692 -17.02 -29.15 15.75
C GLY A 692 -15.64 -29.69 16.12
N CYS A 693 -14.59 -29.17 15.47
CA CYS A 693 -13.26 -29.75 15.58
C CYS A 693 -12.50 -29.50 16.89
N GLU A 694 -12.98 -28.61 17.77
CA GLU A 694 -12.32 -28.17 19.01
C GLU A 694 -10.89 -27.58 18.91
N LYS A 695 -10.29 -27.57 17.71
CA LYS A 695 -8.91 -27.15 17.44
C LYS A 695 -8.79 -25.64 17.27
N THR A 696 -9.65 -25.04 16.46
CA THR A 696 -9.74 -23.59 16.21
C THR A 696 -10.39 -22.86 17.37
N ARG A 697 -10.00 -21.60 17.57
CA ARG A 697 -10.41 -20.78 18.71
C ARG A 697 -10.84 -19.38 18.27
N TYR A 698 -11.90 -18.85 18.87
CA TYR A 698 -12.50 -17.58 18.51
C TYR A 698 -12.74 -16.69 19.73
N CYS A 699 -12.64 -15.37 19.54
CA CYS A 699 -13.05 -14.39 20.55
C CYS A 699 -14.55 -14.56 20.85
N ASP A 700 -15.35 -14.67 19.78
CA ASP A 700 -16.81 -14.76 19.84
C ASP A 700 -17.38 -15.43 18.56
N SER A 701 -18.71 -15.46 18.46
CA SER A 701 -19.43 -15.98 17.30
C SER A 701 -19.25 -15.12 16.04
N GLY A 702 -18.91 -13.82 16.18
CA GLY A 702 -18.62 -12.94 15.06
C GLY A 702 -17.34 -13.34 14.34
N CYS A 703 -16.24 -13.50 15.09
CA CYS A 703 -14.96 -13.99 14.58
C CYS A 703 -15.10 -15.39 13.95
N GLN A 704 -15.92 -16.27 14.54
CA GLN A 704 -16.19 -17.58 13.97
C GLN A 704 -16.92 -17.49 12.62
N LYS A 705 -17.95 -16.63 12.50
CA LYS A 705 -18.69 -16.44 11.25
C LYS A 705 -17.79 -15.93 10.12
N LEU A 706 -16.91 -14.98 10.43
CA LEU A 706 -15.99 -14.39 9.46
C LEU A 706 -14.97 -15.42 8.93
N HIS A 707 -14.43 -16.28 9.80
CA HIS A 707 -13.50 -17.35 9.41
C HIS A 707 -14.21 -18.59 8.83
N TRP A 708 -15.55 -18.70 8.91
CA TRP A 708 -16.26 -19.94 8.62
C TRP A 708 -16.11 -20.41 7.18
N SER A 709 -16.05 -19.48 6.21
CA SER A 709 -15.90 -19.79 4.78
C SER A 709 -14.64 -20.60 4.48
N GLU A 710 -13.54 -20.29 5.18
CA GLU A 710 -12.25 -20.97 5.12
C GLU A 710 -12.25 -22.21 6.02
N HIS A 711 -12.61 -22.04 7.30
CA HIS A 711 -12.50 -23.09 8.30
C HIS A 711 -13.40 -24.30 8.04
N LYS A 712 -14.60 -24.11 7.46
CA LYS A 712 -15.55 -25.21 7.23
C LYS A 712 -14.94 -26.34 6.40
N LYS A 713 -13.97 -26.03 5.53
CA LYS A 713 -13.27 -27.01 4.68
C LYS A 713 -12.39 -27.97 5.51
N THR A 714 -11.93 -27.52 6.66
CA THR A 714 -10.97 -28.25 7.52
C THR A 714 -11.56 -28.63 8.89
N CYS A 715 -12.79 -28.22 9.18
CA CYS A 715 -13.47 -28.53 10.43
C CYS A 715 -13.91 -30.00 10.48
N LYS A 716 -13.06 -30.86 11.05
CA LYS A 716 -13.34 -32.29 11.30
C LYS A 716 -13.10 -32.60 12.78
N ASN A 717 -14.01 -33.36 13.39
CA ASN A 717 -13.92 -33.82 14.78
C ASN A 717 -12.67 -34.67 15.01
#